data_AF-A0A8S8XV81-F1
#
_entry.id   AF-A0A8S8XV81-F1
#
_cell.length_a   1.000
_cell.length_b   1.000
_cell.length_c   1.000
_cell.angle_alpha   90.00
_cell.angle_beta   90.00
_cell.angle_gamma   90.00
#
_symmetry.space_group_name_H-M   'P 1'
#
loop_
_entity.id
_entity.type
_entity.pdbx_description
1 polymer ?
#
loop_
_entity_poly.entity_id
_entity_poly.type
_entity_poly.pdbx_seq_one_letter_code
_entity_poly.pdbx_strand_id
1 'polypeptide(L)'
;MDWWASDLIEELNSPQSVEEFCTIMAKSKSDCPSGVPGLTKEQFSDTNLRFNVRLQWHRFLVTQQPTWAQARAIAEKFKTSLPPPHNPWFLDLPIEWVPQLISLLKDAKIESFSNENDIDLMPKREDRSLRITGGVANWNPAIMQEMPPADLAIAQIKNTPGPKFSVEDFIFDQKPSALWTLQQHGIAKGCALILGLAHHHDGDDLIITSGWSALLESLGFAVEENKIINIVDSKLMFEDKIAKLKLAAAVLAKEESRLEELEKERAIQRISAETNARQQGKSIAETDEIGRIAAASIPDEGPKDAKKYLASQIDRDDYRVDGILPIIKKISKLRWHHSAPVRIGCRMGRPEKSAPRVMNPMAHTLFPIDLTGGNQRLLTNAADKQDIRVQLGLRTCNTCGKKSPMLSCHHRKVNDYGESMPGEKCGGRTEFKKELEANRRRRGEITTVPISSMIEDAMINLGLERVPNNVKCMKKIASKNQTPEALEKGMLRAKYDIPVFRDGTVRFDMSDVPVTHFKPKEIEVSWKKLVNLGYTHDYLGNELTSDDQMLELYPQDFIVAKNASDYFVRTAKFVDELLTRYYGLEAYYNVTNADDLIGHLICALAPHTSGGVLSRIIGWADCSGGYAHPLFHASKRRNCDGDEDAIMLLMDGLLNFSREILPANRGGQMDAPLVLTTRLNPTEVDKEALNVDSGWYYERDFYEATQDCPHPKSIANRVDFVERRLESIAAVRGYGFTHDCASISTGPSLSAYKTLDTMIDKMNGQLDLGHRLRAVDVRKVASSVIRSHFLPDLRGNLNAFARQKVRCLKCGHSYRRMPIAGKCIQQSKASNAGFGSLGISKSQGDLCNGNLALTVSEGAVRKYIKVTQHVMENMVLIPTPNKMSNG
;
A
#
# COMPACT_ATOMS: atom_id res chain seq x y z
N MET A 1 8.75 23.59 -4.10
CA MET A 1 8.65 24.78 -3.23
C MET A 1 9.69 24.71 -2.11
N ASP A 2 9.93 23.55 -1.53
CA ASP A 2 10.83 23.36 -0.38
C ASP A 2 12.26 23.79 -0.65
N TRP A 3 12.87 23.36 -1.77
CA TRP A 3 14.22 23.80 -2.10
C TRP A 3 14.31 25.32 -2.29
N TRP A 4 13.30 25.95 -2.91
CA TRP A 4 13.22 27.41 -3.02
C TRP A 4 13.09 28.10 -1.66
N ALA A 5 12.31 27.53 -0.74
CA ALA A 5 12.17 28.03 0.62
C ALA A 5 13.49 27.90 1.42
N SER A 6 14.15 26.75 1.32
CA SER A 6 15.47 26.51 1.92
C SER A 6 16.54 27.42 1.32
N ASP A 7 16.46 27.72 0.03
CA ASP A 7 17.31 28.74 -0.59
C ASP A 7 17.08 30.10 0.07
N LEU A 8 15.83 30.56 0.18
CA LEU A 8 15.53 31.86 0.76
C LEU A 8 15.90 31.97 2.25
N ILE A 9 15.72 30.92 3.03
CA ILE A 9 16.08 30.92 4.47
C ILE A 9 17.54 31.30 4.68
N GLU A 10 18.45 30.80 3.84
CA GLU A 10 19.88 31.10 3.94
C GLU A 10 20.22 32.53 3.46
N GLU A 11 19.49 33.07 2.47
CA GLU A 11 19.77 34.40 1.91
C GLU A 11 19.12 35.53 2.70
N LEU A 12 18.02 35.25 3.42
CA LEU A 12 17.35 36.19 4.31
C LEU A 12 18.11 36.32 5.64
N ASN A 13 19.37 36.77 5.54
CA ASN A 13 20.36 36.80 6.62
C ASN A 13 20.45 38.14 7.35
N SER A 14 19.70 39.15 6.93
CA SER A 14 19.67 40.48 7.55
C SER A 14 18.26 41.08 7.56
N PRO A 15 17.96 42.02 8.48
CA PRO A 15 16.68 42.75 8.44
C PRO A 15 16.40 43.44 7.10
N GLN A 16 17.46 43.93 6.44
CA GLN A 16 17.37 44.55 5.11
C GLN A 16 16.96 43.54 4.04
N SER A 17 17.56 42.34 4.01
CA SER A 17 17.17 41.29 3.06
C SER A 17 15.69 40.86 3.22
N VAL A 18 15.19 40.83 4.46
CA VAL A 18 13.78 40.55 4.76
C VAL A 18 12.88 41.66 4.22
N GLU A 19 13.26 42.93 4.39
CA GLU A 19 12.51 44.07 3.86
C GLU A 19 12.49 44.11 2.33
N GLU A 20 13.62 43.80 1.69
CA GLU A 20 13.71 43.67 0.23
C GLU A 20 12.80 42.54 -0.28
N PHE A 21 12.80 41.38 0.38
CA PHE A 21 11.89 40.29 0.04
C PHE A 21 10.42 40.69 0.19
N CYS A 22 10.06 41.36 1.30
CA CYS A 22 8.70 41.86 1.52
C CYS A 22 8.29 42.85 0.43
N THR A 23 9.20 43.72 0.01
CA THR A 23 8.99 44.70 -1.06
C THR A 23 8.70 44.01 -2.39
N ILE A 24 9.52 43.01 -2.76
CA ILE A 24 9.32 42.24 -4.00
C ILE A 24 7.98 41.49 -3.95
N MET A 25 7.67 40.85 -2.83
CA MET A 25 6.42 40.10 -2.65
C MET A 25 5.18 40.98 -2.45
N ALA A 26 5.34 42.31 -2.40
CA ALA A 26 4.29 43.28 -2.09
C ALA A 26 3.53 42.93 -0.78
N LYS A 27 4.27 42.52 0.26
CA LYS A 27 3.73 42.14 1.57
C LYS A 27 4.17 43.11 2.65
N SER A 28 3.31 43.30 3.65
CA SER A 28 3.70 44.04 4.85
C SER A 28 4.57 43.16 5.75
N LYS A 29 5.49 43.77 6.50
CA LYS A 29 6.35 43.04 7.46
C LYS A 29 5.54 42.33 8.54
N SER A 30 4.36 42.83 8.88
CA SER A 30 3.42 42.18 9.80
C SER A 30 2.81 40.89 9.26
N ASP A 31 2.79 40.69 7.93
CA ASP A 31 2.29 39.46 7.31
C ASP A 31 3.35 38.35 7.24
N CYS A 32 4.60 38.68 7.58
CA CYS A 32 5.73 37.75 7.58
C CYS A 32 6.08 37.30 9.01
N PRO A 33 6.65 36.09 9.17
CA PRO A 33 7.13 35.64 10.47
C PRO A 33 8.16 36.59 11.08
N SER A 34 8.13 36.72 12.40
CA SER A 34 9.08 37.58 13.12
C SER A 34 10.50 37.02 13.09
N GLY A 35 11.50 37.91 13.12
CA GLY A 35 12.91 37.53 13.15
C GLY A 35 13.54 37.37 11.76
N VAL A 36 14.82 37.03 11.73
CA VAL A 36 15.64 36.90 10.52
C VAL A 36 16.15 35.45 10.42
N PRO A 37 15.71 34.66 9.43
CA PRO A 37 15.95 33.21 9.42
C PRO A 37 17.38 32.81 9.04
N GLY A 38 18.11 33.66 8.33
CA GLY A 38 19.47 33.40 7.85
C GLY A 38 20.59 33.80 8.81
N LEU A 39 20.28 34.23 10.04
CA LEU A 39 21.31 34.56 11.02
C LEU A 39 22.13 33.31 11.39
N THR A 40 23.46 33.45 11.49
CA THR A 40 24.36 32.33 11.84
C THR A 40 24.25 31.98 13.32
N LYS A 41 24.78 30.80 13.72
CA LYS A 41 24.84 30.39 15.14
C LYS A 41 25.62 31.37 16.01
N GLU A 42 26.62 32.05 15.43
CA GLU A 42 27.44 33.05 16.13
C GLU A 42 26.68 34.36 16.36
N GLN A 43 25.76 34.69 15.46
CA GLN A 43 24.94 35.91 15.51
C GLN A 43 23.65 35.74 16.32
N PHE A 44 23.29 34.49 16.67
CA PHE A 44 22.05 34.17 17.34
C PHE A 44 22.30 33.16 18.47
N SER A 45 22.48 33.66 19.69
CA SER A 45 22.93 32.87 20.85
C SER A 45 21.93 31.82 21.33
N ASP A 46 20.63 31.99 21.08
CA ASP A 46 19.59 31.03 21.44
C ASP A 46 19.28 30.08 20.28
N THR A 47 19.84 28.87 20.33
CA THR A 47 19.65 27.85 19.29
C THR A 47 18.19 27.43 19.10
N ASN A 48 17.37 27.42 20.16
CA ASN A 48 15.97 26.97 20.08
C ASN A 48 15.11 28.03 19.42
N LEU A 49 15.30 29.29 19.81
CA LEU A 49 14.60 30.41 19.19
C LEU A 49 15.00 30.56 17.72
N ARG A 50 16.28 30.34 17.36
CA ARG A 50 16.75 30.33 15.97
C ARG A 50 16.02 29.28 15.14
N PHE A 51 15.92 28.08 15.69
CA PHE A 51 15.23 26.95 15.04
C PHE A 51 13.75 27.27 14.79
N ASN A 52 13.05 27.82 15.79
CA ASN A 52 11.65 28.22 15.66
C ASN A 52 11.42 29.30 14.59
N VAL A 53 12.29 30.32 14.55
CA VAL A 53 12.24 31.36 13.51
C VAL A 53 12.40 30.73 12.12
N ARG A 54 13.41 29.88 11.92
CA ARG A 54 13.65 29.20 10.64
C ARG A 54 12.48 28.30 10.23
N LEU A 55 11.90 27.56 11.18
CA LEU A 55 10.73 26.71 10.94
C LEU A 55 9.52 27.53 10.48
N GLN A 56 9.20 28.62 11.19
CA GLN A 56 8.08 29.50 10.83
C GLN A 56 8.29 30.13 9.44
N TRP A 57 9.50 30.59 9.14
CA TRP A 57 9.86 31.10 7.82
C TRP A 57 9.75 30.03 6.74
N HIS A 58 10.24 28.80 6.96
CA HIS A 58 10.10 27.71 5.99
C HIS A 58 8.63 27.43 5.67
N ARG A 59 7.80 27.26 6.70
CA ARG A 59 6.35 27.03 6.55
C ARG A 59 5.68 28.16 5.80
N PHE A 60 5.99 29.40 6.13
CA PHE A 60 5.48 30.57 5.43
C PHE A 60 5.88 30.55 3.95
N LEU A 61 7.17 30.35 3.65
CA LEU A 61 7.71 30.39 2.29
C LEU A 61 7.12 29.30 1.39
N VAL A 62 6.97 28.06 1.87
CA VAL A 62 6.42 26.95 1.08
C VAL A 62 4.97 27.20 0.64
N THR A 63 4.21 27.98 1.40
CA THR A 63 2.81 28.35 1.06
C THR A 63 2.69 29.50 0.06
N GLN A 64 3.79 30.19 -0.25
CA GLN A 64 3.76 31.32 -1.17
C GLN A 64 3.56 30.88 -2.62
N GLN A 65 2.90 31.74 -3.40
CA GLN A 65 2.69 31.53 -4.83
C GLN A 65 3.10 32.81 -5.57
N PRO A 66 4.41 33.05 -5.77
CA PRO A 66 4.89 34.27 -6.40
C PRO A 66 4.44 34.35 -7.86
N THR A 67 4.10 35.55 -8.32
CA THR A 67 3.92 35.83 -9.75
C THR A 67 5.26 35.67 -10.49
N TRP A 68 5.25 35.59 -11.82
CA TRP A 68 6.49 35.48 -12.59
C TRP A 68 7.46 36.64 -12.29
N ALA A 69 6.94 37.87 -12.24
CA ALA A 69 7.74 39.06 -11.94
C ALA A 69 8.42 38.96 -10.56
N GLN A 70 7.68 38.48 -9.55
CA GLN A 70 8.20 38.27 -8.20
C GLN A 70 9.24 37.14 -8.17
N ALA A 71 8.94 35.99 -8.78
CA ALA A 71 9.83 34.83 -8.82
C ALA A 71 11.15 35.17 -9.53
N ARG A 72 11.08 35.91 -10.64
CA ARG A 72 12.25 36.39 -11.38
C ARG A 72 13.08 37.36 -10.54
N ALA A 73 12.46 38.38 -9.94
CA ALA A 73 13.16 39.36 -9.11
C ALA A 73 13.84 38.69 -7.90
N ILE A 74 13.18 37.71 -7.26
CA ILE A 74 13.74 36.91 -6.18
C ILE A 74 14.94 36.09 -6.67
N ALA A 75 14.81 35.40 -7.79
CA ALA A 75 15.91 34.60 -8.35
C ALA A 75 17.12 35.46 -8.75
N GLU A 76 16.89 36.66 -9.30
CA GLU A 76 17.96 37.61 -9.65
C GLU A 76 18.69 38.14 -8.41
N LYS A 77 17.92 38.52 -7.37
CA LYS A 77 18.46 39.13 -6.14
C LYS A 77 19.10 38.13 -5.20
N PHE A 78 18.41 37.03 -4.91
CA PHE A 78 18.78 36.04 -3.90
C PHE A 78 19.37 34.75 -4.49
N LYS A 79 19.55 34.67 -5.83
CA LYS A 79 20.17 33.51 -6.51
C LYS A 79 19.50 32.16 -6.21
N THR A 80 18.20 32.20 -5.93
CA THR A 80 17.41 31.00 -5.65
C THR A 80 17.12 30.21 -6.92
N SER A 81 16.82 28.93 -6.75
CA SER A 81 16.08 28.15 -7.75
C SER A 81 14.72 28.77 -8.08
N LEU A 82 14.06 28.33 -9.17
CA LEU A 82 12.73 28.81 -9.55
C LEU A 82 11.61 27.91 -8.98
N PRO A 83 10.60 28.49 -8.31
CA PRO A 83 9.45 27.72 -7.79
C PRO A 83 8.45 27.36 -8.91
N PRO A 84 7.67 26.27 -8.76
CA PRO A 84 6.52 26.02 -9.63
C PRO A 84 5.50 27.18 -9.55
N PRO A 85 4.81 27.54 -10.64
CA PRO A 85 4.85 26.93 -11.99
C PRO A 85 5.99 27.45 -12.89
N HIS A 86 6.84 28.35 -12.39
CA HIS A 86 7.88 29.06 -13.15
C HIS A 86 9.14 28.22 -13.44
N ASN A 87 9.03 26.90 -13.38
CA ASN A 87 10.09 25.97 -13.72
C ASN A 87 9.53 24.79 -14.55
N PRO A 88 9.33 24.97 -15.87
CA PRO A 88 8.77 23.94 -16.75
C PRO A 88 9.59 22.64 -16.80
N TRP A 89 8.96 21.54 -17.23
CA TRP A 89 9.59 20.20 -17.32
C TRP A 89 10.51 20.04 -18.54
N PHE A 90 11.55 20.87 -18.64
CA PHE A 90 12.44 20.90 -19.81
C PHE A 90 13.13 19.58 -20.15
N LEU A 91 13.36 18.69 -19.16
CA LEU A 91 13.97 17.37 -19.40
C LEU A 91 13.10 16.47 -20.28
N ASP A 92 11.77 16.63 -20.20
CA ASP A 92 10.83 15.81 -20.97
C ASP A 92 10.73 16.27 -22.43
N LEU A 93 11.07 17.53 -22.72
CA LEU A 93 10.93 18.13 -24.06
C LEU A 93 12.04 17.63 -25.00
N PRO A 94 11.69 16.94 -26.11
CA PRO A 94 12.68 16.53 -27.10
C PRO A 94 13.33 17.74 -27.75
N ILE A 95 14.66 17.74 -27.87
CA ILE A 95 15.41 18.85 -28.47
C ILE A 95 14.99 19.10 -29.92
N GLU A 96 14.59 18.03 -30.63
CA GLU A 96 14.16 18.04 -32.03
C GLU A 96 12.88 18.86 -32.25
N TRP A 97 12.08 19.08 -31.19
CA TRP A 97 10.84 19.86 -31.27
C TRP A 97 11.07 21.35 -31.01
N VAL A 98 12.18 21.70 -30.36
CA VAL A 98 12.45 23.07 -29.89
C VAL A 98 12.52 24.10 -31.03
N PRO A 99 13.18 23.85 -32.18
CA PRO A 99 13.22 24.83 -33.28
C PRO A 99 11.83 25.18 -33.82
N GLN A 100 10.93 24.19 -33.89
CA GLN A 100 9.55 24.41 -34.32
C GLN A 100 8.75 25.14 -33.23
N LEU A 101 8.93 24.79 -31.96
CA LEU A 101 8.30 25.48 -30.84
C LEU A 101 8.69 26.97 -30.81
N ILE A 102 9.98 27.29 -30.97
CA ILE A 102 10.47 28.68 -31.04
C ILE A 102 9.79 29.44 -32.19
N SER A 103 9.64 28.79 -33.35
CA SER A 103 8.97 29.38 -34.50
C SER A 103 7.50 29.69 -34.21
N LEU A 104 6.79 28.81 -33.51
CA LEU A 104 5.40 29.04 -33.08
C LEU A 104 5.27 30.15 -32.03
N LEU A 105 6.21 30.20 -31.07
CA LEU A 105 6.21 31.21 -30.01
C LEU A 105 6.45 32.61 -30.55
N LYS A 106 7.21 32.75 -31.65
CA LYS A 106 7.44 34.05 -32.29
C LYS A 106 6.16 34.70 -32.82
N ASP A 107 5.22 33.88 -33.30
CA ASP A 107 3.94 34.34 -33.85
C ASP A 107 2.81 34.38 -32.80
N ALA A 108 3.09 33.95 -31.57
CA ALA A 108 2.13 33.95 -30.47
C ALA A 108 1.82 35.37 -29.99
N LYS A 109 0.63 35.54 -29.39
CA LYS A 109 0.15 36.83 -28.88
C LYS A 109 0.01 36.78 -27.37
N ILE A 110 0.30 37.90 -26.72
CA ILE A 110 0.08 38.07 -25.28
C ILE A 110 -1.17 38.91 -25.10
N GLU A 111 -2.10 38.41 -24.29
CA GLU A 111 -3.37 39.06 -24.04
C GLU A 111 -3.74 39.04 -22.55
N SER A 112 -4.61 39.97 -22.17
CA SER A 112 -5.21 40.00 -20.84
C SER A 112 -6.46 39.12 -20.83
N PHE A 113 -6.77 38.52 -19.68
CA PHE A 113 -7.98 37.71 -19.54
C PHE A 113 -9.24 38.58 -19.68
N SER A 114 -10.20 38.12 -20.47
CA SER A 114 -11.48 38.80 -20.69
C SER A 114 -12.53 38.50 -19.61
N ASN A 115 -12.37 37.44 -18.82
CA ASN A 115 -13.32 37.00 -17.78
C ASN A 115 -12.62 36.68 -16.43
N GLU A 116 -13.29 37.06 -15.32
CA GLU A 116 -12.84 36.84 -13.92
C GLU A 116 -13.21 35.47 -13.33
N ASN A 117 -13.93 34.61 -14.07
CA ASN A 117 -14.49 33.36 -13.53
C ASN A 117 -13.48 32.20 -13.55
N ASP A 118 -12.46 32.22 -12.68
CA ASP A 118 -11.63 31.04 -12.38
C ASP A 118 -10.97 31.19 -10.99
N ILE A 119 -11.74 30.96 -9.93
CA ILE A 119 -11.29 31.24 -8.55
C ILE A 119 -10.44 30.08 -7.97
N ASP A 120 -10.52 28.86 -8.53
CA ASP A 120 -9.95 27.64 -7.91
C ASP A 120 -8.96 26.81 -8.77
N LEU A 121 -8.43 27.34 -9.89
CA LEU A 121 -7.45 26.61 -10.70
C LEU A 121 -6.05 26.62 -10.07
N MET A 122 -5.41 25.45 -9.94
CA MET A 122 -4.00 25.28 -9.57
C MET A 122 -3.21 24.63 -10.73
N PRO A 123 -2.04 25.20 -11.13
CA PRO A 123 -1.45 26.44 -10.65
C PRO A 123 -2.30 27.68 -11.01
N LYS A 124 -2.19 28.75 -10.21
CA LYS A 124 -2.88 30.02 -10.51
C LYS A 124 -2.45 30.53 -11.87
N ARG A 125 -3.40 31.08 -12.63
CA ARG A 125 -3.10 31.80 -13.86
C ARG A 125 -2.21 33.01 -13.57
N GLU A 126 -1.31 33.31 -14.50
CA GLU A 126 -0.58 34.58 -14.53
C GLU A 126 -1.55 35.74 -14.85
N ASP A 127 -1.10 36.99 -14.77
CA ASP A 127 -1.97 38.16 -15.06
C ASP A 127 -2.38 38.23 -16.55
N ARG A 128 -1.59 37.60 -17.41
CA ARG A 128 -1.76 37.55 -18.86
C ARG A 128 -1.60 36.11 -19.34
N SER A 129 -2.10 35.84 -20.54
CA SER A 129 -1.98 34.55 -21.21
C SER A 129 -1.20 34.64 -22.51
N LEU A 130 -0.58 33.52 -22.87
CA LEU A 130 0.02 33.33 -24.17
C LEU A 130 -0.97 32.58 -25.08
N ARG A 131 -1.46 33.27 -26.13
CA ARG A 131 -2.35 32.71 -27.15
C ARG A 131 -1.53 32.25 -28.36
N ILE A 132 -1.67 30.98 -28.71
CA ILE A 132 -1.17 30.41 -29.97
C ILE A 132 -2.37 30.25 -30.91
N THR A 133 -2.46 31.14 -31.89
CA THR A 133 -3.58 31.16 -32.85
C THR A 133 -3.58 29.92 -33.74
N GLY A 134 -4.73 29.25 -33.85
CA GLY A 134 -4.88 27.98 -34.55
C GLY A 134 -4.08 26.83 -33.92
N GLY A 135 -3.62 26.98 -32.67
CA GLY A 135 -2.76 26.03 -31.97
C GLY A 135 -3.38 24.63 -31.80
N VAL A 136 -4.71 24.54 -31.83
CA VAL A 136 -5.48 23.29 -31.68
C VAL A 136 -6.54 23.13 -32.77
N ALA A 137 -6.37 23.81 -33.91
CA ALA A 137 -7.29 23.69 -35.04
C ALA A 137 -7.49 22.22 -35.45
N ASN A 138 -8.74 21.81 -35.66
CA ASN A 138 -9.13 20.42 -35.96
C ASN A 138 -8.81 19.38 -34.86
N TRP A 139 -8.56 19.81 -33.61
CA TRP A 139 -8.37 18.87 -32.50
C TRP A 139 -9.70 18.20 -32.11
N ASN A 140 -9.68 16.87 -31.93
CA ASN A 140 -10.85 16.09 -31.54
C ASN A 140 -10.53 15.22 -30.31
N PRO A 141 -11.30 15.31 -29.21
CA PRO A 141 -11.09 14.49 -28.01
C PRO A 141 -11.26 12.99 -28.25
N ALA A 142 -11.98 12.56 -29.30
CA ALA A 142 -12.21 11.14 -29.59
C ALA A 142 -10.92 10.34 -29.79
N ILE A 143 -9.84 10.96 -30.29
CA ILE A 143 -8.54 10.30 -30.49
C ILE A 143 -7.88 9.85 -29.18
N MET A 144 -8.34 10.38 -28.03
CA MET A 144 -7.85 9.94 -26.71
C MET A 144 -8.36 8.56 -26.32
N GLN A 145 -9.39 8.04 -26.99
CA GLN A 145 -9.90 6.68 -26.78
C GLN A 145 -9.16 5.65 -27.65
N GLU A 146 -8.36 6.11 -28.62
CA GLU A 146 -7.62 5.24 -29.52
C GLU A 146 -6.30 4.75 -28.90
N MET A 147 -5.86 3.55 -29.30
CA MET A 147 -4.59 3.00 -28.85
C MET A 147 -3.44 3.45 -29.77
N PRO A 148 -2.27 3.84 -29.21
CA PRO A 148 -1.08 4.12 -30.02
C PRO A 148 -0.68 2.87 -30.80
N PRO A 149 -0.31 2.95 -32.10
CA PRO A 149 0.21 1.83 -32.88
C PRO A 149 1.44 1.16 -32.22
N ALA A 150 1.69 -0.12 -32.51
CA ALA A 150 2.81 -0.85 -31.89
C ALA A 150 4.18 -0.29 -32.30
N ASP A 151 4.33 0.05 -33.58
CA ASP A 151 5.59 0.53 -34.17
C ASP A 151 5.40 1.95 -34.72
N LEU A 152 4.95 2.87 -33.85
CA LEU A 152 4.71 4.26 -34.24
C LEU A 152 6.05 4.95 -34.56
N ALA A 153 6.22 5.31 -35.83
CA ALA A 153 7.34 6.13 -36.32
C ALA A 153 6.86 7.51 -36.75
N ILE A 154 7.77 8.50 -36.81
CA ILE A 154 7.42 9.87 -37.22
C ILE A 154 6.79 9.89 -38.63
N ALA A 155 7.30 9.09 -39.56
CA ALA A 155 6.77 8.99 -40.92
C ALA A 155 5.29 8.52 -40.98
N GLN A 156 4.78 7.91 -39.92
CA GLN A 156 3.40 7.44 -39.82
C GLN A 156 2.46 8.49 -39.20
N ILE A 157 3.00 9.57 -38.62
CA ILE A 157 2.22 10.67 -38.04
C ILE A 157 1.52 11.43 -39.18
N LYS A 158 0.19 11.50 -39.14
CA LYS A 158 -0.64 12.12 -40.19
C LYS A 158 -1.85 12.82 -39.57
N ASN A 159 -2.36 13.84 -40.25
CA ASN A 159 -3.56 14.59 -39.83
C ASN A 159 -3.46 15.13 -38.39
N THR A 160 -2.30 15.67 -38.04
CA THR A 160 -2.07 16.24 -36.71
C THR A 160 -2.88 17.53 -36.52
N PRO A 161 -3.45 17.75 -35.33
CA PRO A 161 -4.12 19.01 -35.00
C PRO A 161 -3.17 20.21 -35.00
N GLY A 162 -3.73 21.39 -35.19
CA GLY A 162 -3.03 22.66 -35.12
C GLY A 162 -2.18 23.02 -36.36
N PRO A 163 -1.17 23.89 -36.22
CA PRO A 163 -0.36 24.35 -37.33
C PRO A 163 0.47 23.23 -37.95
N LYS A 164 0.70 23.29 -39.26
CA LYS A 164 1.61 22.35 -39.93
C LYS A 164 3.03 22.50 -39.38
N PHE A 165 3.68 21.37 -39.13
CA PHE A 165 5.05 21.33 -38.61
C PHE A 165 5.89 20.27 -39.31
N SER A 166 7.20 20.43 -39.21
CA SER A 166 8.19 19.41 -39.55
C SER A 166 9.07 19.19 -38.33
N VAL A 167 9.13 17.95 -37.85
CA VAL A 167 10.00 17.52 -36.75
C VAL A 167 10.87 16.37 -37.25
N GLU A 168 12.11 16.36 -36.78
CA GLU A 168 13.08 15.32 -37.13
C GLU A 168 12.91 14.08 -36.23
N ASP A 169 13.45 12.95 -36.69
CA ASP A 169 13.56 11.73 -35.89
C ASP A 169 14.42 11.95 -34.64
N PHE A 170 14.04 11.27 -33.55
CA PHE A 170 14.82 11.32 -32.31
C PHE A 170 16.25 10.84 -32.56
N ILE A 171 17.21 11.61 -32.05
CA ILE A 171 18.63 11.38 -32.35
C ILE A 171 19.17 10.09 -31.71
N PHE A 172 18.74 9.79 -30.48
CA PHE A 172 19.23 8.62 -29.72
C PHE A 172 18.10 7.67 -29.35
N ASP A 173 17.17 8.12 -28.50
CA ASP A 173 16.16 7.25 -27.90
C ASP A 173 14.79 7.48 -28.52
N GLN A 174 14.19 6.40 -29.04
CA GLN A 174 12.80 6.40 -29.51
C GLN A 174 11.85 6.66 -28.33
N LYS A 175 11.06 7.72 -28.41
CA LYS A 175 10.04 8.09 -27.41
C LYS A 175 8.62 7.91 -28.01
N PRO A 176 8.09 6.68 -28.08
CA PRO A 176 6.79 6.41 -28.71
C PRO A 176 5.63 7.17 -28.05
N SER A 177 5.69 7.41 -26.73
CA SER A 177 4.70 8.21 -26.02
C SER A 177 4.70 9.69 -26.43
N ALA A 178 5.86 10.26 -26.75
CA ALA A 178 5.98 11.62 -27.26
C ALA A 178 5.44 11.70 -28.71
N LEU A 179 5.73 10.70 -29.55
CA LEU A 179 5.15 10.63 -30.90
C LEU A 179 3.62 10.51 -30.87
N TRP A 180 3.09 9.71 -29.96
CA TRP A 180 1.66 9.60 -29.78
C TRP A 180 1.04 10.92 -29.29
N THR A 181 1.74 11.63 -28.41
CA THR A 181 1.34 12.98 -27.98
C THR A 181 1.25 13.94 -29.18
N LEU A 182 2.22 13.91 -30.11
CA LEU A 182 2.16 14.71 -31.35
C LEU A 182 0.97 14.32 -32.24
N GLN A 183 0.72 13.02 -32.41
CA GLN A 183 -0.41 12.53 -33.20
C GLN A 183 -1.75 13.02 -32.62
N GLN A 184 -1.90 12.97 -31.30
CA GLN A 184 -3.14 13.32 -30.61
C GLN A 184 -3.38 14.82 -30.47
N HIS A 185 -2.31 15.60 -30.30
CA HIS A 185 -2.42 17.00 -29.87
C HIS A 185 -1.73 18.00 -30.79
N GLY A 186 -0.93 17.54 -31.74
CA GLY A 186 -0.07 18.41 -32.54
C GLY A 186 1.09 18.99 -31.74
N ILE A 187 1.87 19.84 -32.39
CA ILE A 187 3.11 20.38 -31.82
C ILE A 187 2.85 21.40 -30.69
N ALA A 188 1.87 22.30 -30.84
CA ALA A 188 1.63 23.38 -29.88
C ALA A 188 1.12 22.84 -28.53
N LYS A 189 -0.01 22.13 -28.55
CA LYS A 189 -0.58 21.50 -27.35
C LYS A 189 0.31 20.36 -26.83
N GLY A 190 0.94 19.60 -27.72
CA GLY A 190 1.90 18.56 -27.32
C GLY A 190 3.08 19.11 -26.51
N CYS A 191 3.69 20.21 -26.94
CA CYS A 191 4.76 20.87 -26.17
C CYS A 191 4.24 21.39 -24.82
N ALA A 192 3.07 22.03 -24.79
CA ALA A 192 2.47 22.53 -23.54
C ALA A 192 2.23 21.41 -22.52
N LEU A 193 1.71 20.26 -22.96
CA LEU A 193 1.50 19.07 -22.13
C LEU A 193 2.82 18.46 -21.63
N ILE A 194 3.85 18.39 -22.48
CA ILE A 194 5.16 17.85 -22.10
C ILE A 194 5.85 18.74 -21.08
N LEU A 195 5.79 20.05 -21.27
CA LEU A 195 6.39 21.04 -20.38
C LEU A 195 5.62 21.23 -19.06
N GLY A 196 4.42 20.67 -18.94
CA GLY A 196 3.57 20.81 -17.75
C GLY A 196 2.94 22.20 -17.61
N LEU A 197 2.68 22.88 -18.73
CA LEU A 197 2.09 24.23 -18.73
C LEU A 197 0.57 24.14 -18.61
N ALA A 198 -0.03 24.95 -17.72
CA ALA A 198 -1.48 25.03 -17.60
C ALA A 198 -2.06 25.74 -18.82
N HIS A 199 -3.06 25.14 -19.46
CA HIS A 199 -3.66 25.67 -20.68
C HIS A 199 -5.11 25.19 -20.87
N HIS A 200 -5.86 25.91 -21.71
CA HIS A 200 -7.20 25.55 -22.17
C HIS A 200 -7.38 25.92 -23.65
N HIS A 201 -8.51 25.52 -24.22
CA HIS A 201 -8.86 25.81 -25.61
C HIS A 201 -9.83 26.99 -25.66
N ASP A 202 -9.65 27.88 -26.64
CA ASP A 202 -10.61 28.92 -27.00
C ASP A 202 -10.87 28.83 -28.52
N GLY A 203 -11.92 28.10 -28.90
CA GLY A 203 -12.12 27.69 -30.29
C GLY A 203 -10.97 26.84 -30.82
N ASP A 204 -10.35 27.29 -31.91
CA ASP A 204 -9.17 26.65 -32.53
C ASP A 204 -7.83 27.10 -31.91
N ASP A 205 -7.86 28.05 -30.97
CA ASP A 205 -6.68 28.62 -30.34
C ASP A 205 -6.31 27.90 -29.05
N LEU A 206 -5.00 27.87 -28.75
CA LEU A 206 -4.47 27.35 -27.49
C LEU A 206 -4.10 28.51 -26.57
N ILE A 207 -4.67 28.54 -25.37
CA ILE A 207 -4.42 29.59 -24.36
C ILE A 207 -3.61 28.99 -23.21
N ILE A 208 -2.35 29.39 -23.09
CA ILE A 208 -1.49 28.99 -21.97
C ILE A 208 -1.61 30.05 -20.87
N THR A 209 -2.06 29.62 -19.69
CA THR A 209 -2.43 30.50 -18.59
C THR A 209 -1.35 30.61 -17.53
N SER A 210 -0.41 29.66 -17.44
CA SER A 210 0.65 29.65 -16.45
C SER A 210 1.92 28.98 -16.95
N GLY A 211 3.07 29.48 -16.49
CA GLY A 211 4.42 28.97 -16.81
C GLY A 211 4.95 29.43 -18.17
N TRP A 212 4.15 30.19 -18.93
CA TRP A 212 4.52 30.64 -20.28
C TRP A 212 5.58 31.74 -20.22
N SER A 213 5.58 32.61 -19.21
CA SER A 213 6.60 33.64 -19.06
C SER A 213 7.98 33.03 -18.80
N ALA A 214 8.03 32.00 -17.96
CA ALA A 214 9.23 31.21 -17.68
C ALA A 214 9.74 30.49 -18.95
N LEU A 215 8.82 29.94 -19.76
CA LEU A 215 9.15 29.34 -21.06
C LEU A 215 9.79 30.38 -21.99
N LEU A 216 9.20 31.56 -22.14
CA LEU A 216 9.74 32.62 -23.01
C LEU A 216 11.15 33.06 -22.56
N GLU A 217 11.34 33.33 -21.27
CA GLU A 217 12.66 33.69 -20.72
C GLU A 217 13.70 32.59 -20.98
N SER A 218 13.33 31.32 -20.78
CA SER A 218 14.24 30.17 -20.99
C SER A 218 14.71 30.01 -22.44
N LEU A 219 13.91 30.49 -23.40
CA LEU A 219 14.19 30.43 -24.83
C LEU A 219 14.70 31.76 -25.40
N GLY A 220 14.99 32.75 -24.55
CA GLY A 220 15.63 34.01 -24.96
C GLY A 220 14.68 35.08 -25.50
N PHE A 221 13.39 34.98 -25.17
CA PHE A 221 12.40 35.99 -25.51
C PHE A 221 12.17 36.98 -24.37
N ALA A 222 11.95 38.25 -24.72
CA ALA A 222 11.39 39.29 -23.85
C ALA A 222 9.94 39.56 -24.21
N VAL A 223 9.21 40.09 -23.23
CA VAL A 223 7.88 40.64 -23.41
C VAL A 223 7.93 42.16 -23.24
N GLU A 224 7.67 42.90 -24.30
CA GLU A 224 7.44 44.35 -24.24
C GLU A 224 6.00 44.64 -24.62
N GLU A 225 5.25 45.26 -23.70
CA GLU A 225 3.80 45.45 -23.80
C GLU A 225 3.10 44.11 -24.13
N ASN A 226 2.61 43.93 -25.36
CA ASN A 226 1.91 42.73 -25.82
C ASN A 226 2.64 41.96 -26.93
N LYS A 227 3.91 42.31 -27.19
CA LYS A 227 4.71 41.69 -28.25
C LYS A 227 5.86 40.87 -27.68
N ILE A 228 6.13 39.76 -28.34
CA ILE A 228 7.25 38.88 -28.05
C ILE A 228 8.44 39.36 -28.87
N ILE A 229 9.53 39.72 -28.19
CA ILE A 229 10.76 40.19 -28.81
C ILE A 229 11.82 39.13 -28.62
N ASN A 230 12.47 38.75 -29.70
CA ASN A 230 13.58 37.81 -29.64
C ASN A 230 14.87 38.56 -29.25
N ILE A 231 15.43 38.26 -28.06
CA ILE A 231 16.67 38.90 -27.56
C ILE A 231 17.89 38.10 -28.02
N VAL A 232 17.77 36.77 -28.01
CA VAL A 232 18.85 35.84 -28.32
C VAL A 232 18.37 34.88 -29.39
N ASP A 233 19.13 34.69 -30.47
CA ASP A 233 18.78 33.70 -31.50
C ASP A 233 19.00 32.26 -31.00
N SER A 234 18.10 31.82 -30.12
CA SER A 234 18.13 30.51 -29.49
C SER A 234 17.88 29.39 -30.49
N LYS A 235 17.16 29.66 -31.59
CA LYS A 235 16.89 28.67 -32.64
C LYS A 235 18.17 28.12 -33.24
N LEU A 236 19.10 29.00 -33.63
CA LEU A 236 20.41 28.59 -34.15
C LEU A 236 21.20 27.78 -33.12
N MET A 237 21.17 28.16 -31.84
CA MET A 237 21.87 27.42 -30.78
C MET A 237 21.37 25.98 -30.63
N PHE A 238 20.05 25.77 -30.76
CA PHE A 238 19.45 24.44 -30.72
C PHE A 238 19.75 23.64 -32.00
N GLU A 239 19.67 24.26 -33.18
CA GLU A 239 20.01 23.64 -34.45
C GLU A 239 21.48 23.17 -34.49
N ASP A 240 22.41 24.01 -34.01
CA ASP A 240 23.83 23.67 -33.89
C ASP A 240 24.06 22.49 -32.93
N LYS A 241 23.36 22.47 -31.78
CA LYS A 241 23.46 21.33 -30.85
C LYS A 241 22.86 20.07 -31.46
N ILE A 242 21.73 20.14 -32.15
CA ILE A 242 21.12 19.02 -32.87
C ILE A 242 22.12 18.45 -33.90
N ALA A 243 22.75 19.31 -34.70
CA ALA A 243 23.77 18.90 -35.67
C ALA A 243 24.94 18.18 -35.00
N LYS A 244 25.43 18.70 -33.87
CA LYS A 244 26.49 18.06 -33.07
C LYS A 244 26.06 16.67 -32.56
N LEU A 245 24.86 16.56 -32.00
CA LEU A 245 24.34 15.30 -31.46
C LEU A 245 24.11 14.25 -32.57
N LYS A 246 23.67 14.66 -33.76
CA LYS A 246 23.56 13.76 -34.92
C LYS A 246 24.92 13.20 -35.36
N LEU A 247 25.97 14.05 -35.37
CA LEU A 247 27.32 13.58 -35.66
C LEU A 247 27.80 12.56 -34.62
N ALA A 248 27.51 12.80 -33.34
CA ALA A 248 27.79 11.85 -32.26
C ALA A 248 27.01 10.53 -32.46
N ALA A 249 25.71 10.60 -32.72
CA ALA A 249 24.87 9.43 -32.99
C ALA A 249 25.38 8.60 -34.18
N ALA A 250 25.82 9.25 -35.26
CA ALA A 250 26.39 8.55 -36.41
C ALA A 250 27.73 7.84 -36.09
N VAL A 251 28.53 8.38 -35.17
CA VAL A 251 29.76 7.71 -34.69
C VAL A 251 29.39 6.50 -33.84
N LEU A 252 28.44 6.64 -32.92
CA LEU A 252 27.98 5.56 -32.06
C LEU A 252 27.33 4.42 -32.85
N ALA A 253 26.44 4.73 -33.80
CA ALA A 253 25.76 3.74 -34.64
C ALA A 253 26.76 2.94 -35.50
N LYS A 254 27.82 3.58 -36.00
CA LYS A 254 28.90 2.88 -36.73
C LYS A 254 29.64 1.89 -35.83
N GLU A 255 29.88 2.27 -34.58
CA GLU A 255 30.55 1.38 -33.62
C GLU A 255 29.63 0.25 -33.15
N GLU A 256 28.35 0.53 -32.91
CA GLU A 256 27.35 -0.50 -32.60
C GLU A 256 27.24 -1.53 -33.73
N SER A 257 27.19 -1.08 -34.99
CA SER A 257 27.20 -1.99 -36.16
C SER A 257 28.47 -2.85 -36.24
N ARG A 258 29.65 -2.27 -35.94
CA ARG A 258 30.93 -3.00 -35.91
C ARG A 258 30.94 -4.07 -34.81
N LEU A 259 30.45 -3.72 -33.62
CA LEU A 259 30.34 -4.65 -32.49
C LEU A 259 29.36 -5.78 -32.80
N GLU A 260 28.22 -5.49 -33.44
CA GLU A 260 27.26 -6.53 -33.87
C GLU A 260 27.88 -7.49 -34.90
N GLU A 261 28.66 -6.99 -35.85
CA GLU A 261 29.38 -7.83 -36.83
C GLU A 261 30.43 -8.71 -36.14
N LEU A 262 31.22 -8.13 -35.24
CA LEU A 262 32.21 -8.85 -34.44
C LEU A 262 31.56 -9.94 -33.56
N GLU A 263 30.42 -9.64 -32.94
CA GLU A 263 29.67 -10.62 -32.15
C GLU A 263 29.09 -11.75 -33.00
N LYS A 264 28.63 -11.46 -34.23
CA LYS A 264 28.18 -12.51 -35.18
C LYS A 264 29.34 -13.44 -35.54
N GLU A 265 30.52 -12.91 -35.83
CA GLU A 265 31.71 -13.71 -36.12
C GLU A 265 32.14 -14.56 -34.92
N ARG A 266 32.20 -13.95 -33.73
CA ARG A 266 32.49 -14.66 -32.47
C ARG A 266 31.46 -15.74 -32.17
N ALA A 267 30.18 -15.49 -32.44
CA ALA A 267 29.11 -16.46 -32.24
C ALA A 267 29.24 -17.66 -33.20
N ILE A 268 29.60 -17.44 -34.47
CA ILE A 268 29.83 -18.52 -35.44
C ILE A 268 30.98 -19.42 -34.97
N GLN A 269 32.10 -18.84 -34.55
CA GLN A 269 33.24 -19.60 -34.03
C GLN A 269 32.91 -20.31 -32.72
N ARG A 270 32.20 -19.64 -31.79
CA ARG A 270 31.73 -20.24 -30.55
C ARG A 270 30.83 -21.46 -30.82
N ILE A 271 29.83 -21.32 -31.67
CA ILE A 271 28.88 -22.40 -31.99
C ILE A 271 29.61 -23.56 -32.67
N SER A 272 30.54 -23.29 -33.59
CA SER A 272 31.36 -24.33 -34.22
C SER A 272 32.19 -25.11 -33.19
N ALA A 273 32.87 -24.39 -32.28
CA ALA A 273 33.70 -24.97 -31.23
C ALA A 273 32.88 -25.76 -30.20
N GLU A 274 31.72 -25.23 -29.77
CA GLU A 274 30.79 -25.92 -28.87
C GLU A 274 30.21 -27.18 -29.53
N THR A 275 29.87 -27.13 -30.82
CA THR A 275 29.33 -28.28 -31.56
C THR A 275 30.38 -29.39 -31.71
N ASN A 276 31.62 -29.03 -32.03
CA ASN A 276 32.74 -29.97 -32.09
C ASN A 276 33.06 -30.58 -30.72
N ALA A 277 33.04 -29.79 -29.64
CA ALA A 277 33.24 -30.28 -28.28
C ALA A 277 32.14 -31.26 -27.83
N ARG A 278 30.87 -31.00 -28.20
CA ARG A 278 29.75 -31.91 -27.95
C ARG A 278 29.88 -33.23 -28.72
N GLN A 279 30.32 -33.17 -29.99
CA GLN A 279 30.57 -34.38 -30.79
C GLN A 279 31.73 -35.23 -30.23
N GLN A 280 32.67 -34.61 -29.52
CA GLN A 280 33.76 -35.30 -28.81
C GLN A 280 33.36 -35.83 -27.43
N GLY A 281 32.08 -35.71 -27.04
CA GLY A 281 31.57 -36.23 -25.77
C GLY A 281 32.02 -35.46 -24.52
N LYS A 282 32.48 -34.21 -24.66
CA LYS A 282 32.91 -33.37 -23.54
C LYS A 282 31.73 -32.94 -22.67
N SER A 283 32.00 -32.64 -21.40
CA SER A 283 30.98 -32.16 -20.47
C SER A 283 30.46 -30.76 -20.87
N ILE A 284 29.30 -30.37 -20.32
CA ILE A 284 28.67 -29.07 -20.62
C ILE A 284 29.61 -27.91 -20.23
N ALA A 285 30.26 -28.00 -19.06
CA ALA A 285 31.17 -26.95 -18.59
C ALA A 285 32.42 -26.80 -19.47
N GLU A 286 32.99 -27.92 -19.93
CA GLU A 286 34.15 -27.90 -20.84
C GLU A 286 33.78 -27.38 -22.23
N THR A 287 32.56 -27.68 -22.69
CA THR A 287 32.01 -27.18 -23.96
C THR A 287 31.87 -25.65 -23.94
N ASP A 288 31.31 -25.10 -22.87
CA ASP A 288 31.13 -23.65 -22.70
C ASP A 288 32.47 -22.91 -22.55
N GLU A 289 33.46 -23.53 -21.90
CA GLU A 289 34.82 -22.98 -21.77
C GLU A 289 35.54 -22.94 -23.13
N ILE A 290 35.47 -24.03 -23.89
CA ILE A 290 36.01 -24.09 -25.27
C ILE A 290 35.32 -23.06 -26.17
N GLY A 291 34.00 -22.90 -26.04
CA GLY A 291 33.23 -21.88 -26.76
C GLY A 291 33.69 -20.45 -26.43
N ARG A 292 33.95 -20.16 -25.15
CA ARG A 292 34.48 -18.85 -24.72
C ARG A 292 35.90 -18.59 -25.24
N ILE A 293 36.80 -19.57 -25.16
CA ILE A 293 38.16 -19.46 -25.70
C ILE A 293 38.12 -19.23 -27.22
N ALA A 294 37.26 -19.95 -27.94
CA ALA A 294 37.09 -19.79 -29.39
C ALA A 294 36.57 -18.39 -29.76
N ALA A 295 35.59 -17.87 -29.02
CA ALA A 295 35.11 -16.49 -29.21
C ALA A 295 36.19 -15.45 -28.91
N ALA A 296 37.00 -15.66 -27.87
CA ALA A 296 38.08 -14.77 -27.47
C ALA A 296 39.28 -14.77 -28.46
N SER A 297 39.37 -15.78 -29.33
CA SER A 297 40.43 -15.86 -30.33
C SER A 297 40.30 -14.79 -31.44
N ILE A 298 39.12 -14.21 -31.63
CA ILE A 298 38.89 -13.07 -32.53
C ILE A 298 39.18 -11.77 -31.76
N PRO A 299 40.29 -11.06 -32.06
CA PRO A 299 40.64 -9.84 -31.36
C PRO A 299 39.67 -8.70 -31.71
N ASP A 300 39.40 -7.83 -30.74
CA ASP A 300 38.66 -6.59 -30.98
C ASP A 300 39.65 -5.45 -31.23
N GLU A 301 39.70 -4.94 -32.46
CA GLU A 301 40.57 -3.82 -32.84
C GLU A 301 40.10 -2.47 -32.28
N GLY A 302 38.90 -2.41 -31.71
CA GLY A 302 38.31 -1.21 -31.14
C GLY A 302 37.76 -0.22 -32.18
N PRO A 303 37.26 0.94 -31.73
CA PRO A 303 36.74 1.98 -32.62
C PRO A 303 37.85 2.64 -33.43
N LYS A 304 37.54 3.03 -34.68
CA LYS A 304 38.47 3.73 -35.59
C LYS A 304 39.07 5.02 -35.02
N ASP A 305 38.31 5.72 -34.18
CA ASP A 305 38.76 6.90 -33.43
C ASP A 305 38.21 6.84 -32.00
N ALA A 306 39.03 6.32 -31.09
CA ALA A 306 38.67 6.13 -29.69
C ALA A 306 38.34 7.45 -28.97
N LYS A 307 39.01 8.56 -29.31
CA LYS A 307 38.77 9.86 -28.67
C LYS A 307 37.42 10.42 -29.08
N LYS A 308 37.11 10.36 -30.38
CA LYS A 308 35.82 10.82 -30.91
C LYS A 308 34.66 9.94 -30.46
N TYR A 309 34.88 8.63 -30.34
CA TYR A 309 33.90 7.72 -29.77
C TYR A 309 33.58 8.06 -28.31
N LEU A 310 34.61 8.23 -27.46
CA LEU A 310 34.42 8.63 -26.07
C LEU A 310 33.69 9.99 -25.95
N ALA A 311 34.09 10.98 -26.75
CA ALA A 311 33.40 12.28 -26.78
C ALA A 311 31.93 12.16 -27.21
N SER A 312 31.61 11.25 -28.14
CA SER A 312 30.24 10.98 -28.58
C SER A 312 29.41 10.26 -27.51
N GLN A 313 30.03 9.37 -26.73
CA GLN A 313 29.40 8.75 -25.56
C GLN A 313 29.04 9.80 -24.51
N ILE A 314 29.99 10.68 -24.18
CA ILE A 314 29.76 11.80 -23.25
C ILE A 314 28.64 12.70 -23.77
N ASP A 315 28.67 13.11 -25.04
CA ASP A 315 27.61 13.96 -25.62
C ASP A 315 26.21 13.30 -25.57
N ARG A 316 26.11 11.98 -25.75
CA ARG A 316 24.86 11.23 -25.61
C ARG A 316 24.40 11.17 -24.15
N ASP A 317 25.30 10.87 -23.24
CA ASP A 317 24.98 10.68 -21.83
C ASP A 317 24.62 12.02 -21.18
N ASP A 318 25.35 13.10 -21.48
CA ASP A 318 25.03 14.49 -21.08
C ASP A 318 23.63 14.88 -21.59
N TYR A 319 23.28 14.55 -22.84
CA TYR A 319 21.94 14.84 -23.37
C TYR A 319 20.85 14.03 -22.66
N ARG A 320 21.11 12.77 -22.31
CA ARG A 320 20.14 11.94 -21.57
C ARG A 320 19.91 12.44 -20.15
N VAL A 321 20.95 12.98 -19.50
CA VAL A 321 20.88 13.48 -18.12
C VAL A 321 20.31 14.91 -18.07
N ASP A 322 20.87 15.82 -18.85
CA ASP A 322 20.58 17.25 -18.74
C ASP A 322 19.58 17.76 -19.80
N GLY A 323 19.33 17.00 -20.86
CA GLY A 323 18.44 17.39 -21.97
C GLY A 323 18.80 18.75 -22.58
N ILE A 324 17.83 19.66 -22.62
CA ILE A 324 17.99 21.01 -23.17
C ILE A 324 18.41 22.06 -22.13
N LEU A 325 18.47 21.70 -20.85
CA LEU A 325 18.74 22.63 -19.76
C LEU A 325 20.12 23.33 -19.87
N PRO A 326 21.21 22.68 -20.34
CA PRO A 326 22.50 23.35 -20.50
C PRO A 326 22.48 24.51 -21.50
N ILE A 327 21.61 24.45 -22.51
CA ILE A 327 21.43 25.55 -23.47
C ILE A 327 20.64 26.68 -22.80
N ILE A 328 19.57 26.34 -22.09
CA ILE A 328 18.76 27.31 -21.34
C ILE A 328 19.64 28.10 -20.34
N LYS A 329 20.53 27.40 -19.61
CA LYS A 329 21.50 28.02 -18.69
C LYS A 329 22.49 28.98 -19.38
N LYS A 330 22.73 28.83 -20.69
CA LYS A 330 23.56 29.77 -21.47
C LYS A 330 22.77 30.99 -21.95
N ILE A 331 21.47 30.82 -22.20
CA ILE A 331 20.57 31.87 -22.70
C ILE A 331 20.15 32.81 -21.55
N SER A 332 19.68 32.24 -20.45
CA SER A 332 19.12 32.99 -19.32
C SER A 332 20.12 33.12 -18.18
N LYS A 333 20.07 34.26 -17.48
CA LYS A 333 20.89 34.54 -16.27
C LYS A 333 20.33 33.95 -14.98
N LEU A 334 19.09 33.45 -15.00
CA LEU A 334 18.44 32.83 -13.84
C LEU A 334 19.02 31.44 -13.52
N ARG A 335 18.90 31.02 -12.25
CA ARG A 335 19.38 29.72 -11.76
C ARG A 335 18.36 28.61 -12.09
N TRP A 336 18.51 28.02 -13.26
CA TRP A 336 17.66 26.92 -13.72
C TRP A 336 18.12 25.55 -13.20
N HIS A 337 17.19 24.75 -12.70
CA HIS A 337 17.37 23.35 -12.31
C HIS A 337 16.21 22.51 -12.82
N HIS A 338 16.41 21.20 -13.01
CA HIS A 338 15.32 20.31 -13.41
C HIS A 338 14.19 20.31 -12.39
N SER A 339 12.96 20.54 -12.85
CA SER A 339 11.78 20.51 -11.98
C SER A 339 11.37 19.09 -11.54
N ALA A 340 11.51 18.10 -12.43
CA ALA A 340 11.12 16.71 -12.16
C ALA A 340 12.10 15.69 -12.79
N PRO A 341 13.39 15.69 -12.37
CA PRO A 341 14.44 14.85 -12.97
C PRO A 341 14.25 13.36 -12.68
N VAL A 342 13.65 13.03 -11.52
CA VAL A 342 13.42 11.65 -11.09
C VAL A 342 11.92 11.36 -11.09
N ARG A 343 11.54 10.20 -11.64
CA ARG A 343 10.16 9.69 -11.61
C ARG A 343 10.15 8.33 -10.94
N ILE A 344 9.19 8.12 -10.05
CA ILE A 344 9.00 6.84 -9.36
C ILE A 344 7.80 6.15 -10.00
N GLY A 345 8.00 4.92 -10.49
CA GLY A 345 6.91 4.09 -10.96
C GLY A 345 6.17 3.45 -9.78
N CYS A 346 4.84 3.40 -9.85
CA CYS A 346 4.01 2.71 -8.87
C CYS A 346 3.05 1.74 -9.56
N ARG A 347 2.73 0.64 -8.88
CA ARG A 347 1.67 -0.28 -9.28
C ARG A 347 0.82 -0.56 -8.07
N MET A 348 -0.51 -0.46 -8.23
CA MET A 348 -1.43 -0.87 -7.18
C MET A 348 -1.16 -2.34 -6.82
N GLY A 349 -0.83 -2.57 -5.54
CA GLY A 349 -0.57 -3.89 -4.99
C GLY A 349 -1.81 -4.45 -4.31
N ARG A 350 -1.73 -4.58 -2.99
CA ARG A 350 -2.84 -5.04 -2.14
C ARG A 350 -3.72 -3.85 -1.74
N PRO A 351 -5.05 -3.94 -1.92
CA PRO A 351 -5.97 -2.94 -1.38
C PRO A 351 -5.92 -2.88 0.16
N GLU A 352 -6.35 -1.75 0.69
CA GLU A 352 -6.49 -1.52 2.12
C GLU A 352 -7.45 -2.52 2.78
N LYS A 353 -7.36 -2.74 4.10
CA LYS A 353 -8.27 -3.65 4.82
C LYS A 353 -8.55 -3.14 6.23
N SER A 354 -9.82 -3.16 6.58
CA SER A 354 -10.31 -2.91 7.93
C SER A 354 -11.53 -3.82 8.17
N ALA A 355 -11.34 -4.96 8.83
CA ALA A 355 -12.41 -5.96 9.01
C ALA A 355 -12.19 -6.90 10.21
N PRO A 356 -13.27 -7.41 10.83
CA PRO A 356 -13.18 -8.44 11.86
C PRO A 356 -12.42 -9.68 11.39
N ARG A 357 -11.56 -10.25 12.23
CA ARG A 357 -10.86 -11.50 11.92
C ARG A 357 -11.76 -12.69 12.19
N VAL A 358 -12.35 -13.20 11.11
CA VAL A 358 -13.29 -14.34 11.16
C VAL A 358 -12.60 -15.63 10.74
N MET A 359 -12.70 -16.68 11.55
CA MET A 359 -12.29 -18.02 11.13
C MET A 359 -13.20 -18.53 10.01
N ASN A 360 -12.66 -19.34 9.09
CA ASN A 360 -13.46 -20.01 8.07
C ASN A 360 -13.60 -21.51 8.37
N PRO A 361 -14.78 -21.99 8.81
CA PRO A 361 -16.03 -21.24 9.05
C PRO A 361 -16.06 -20.53 10.42
N MET A 362 -16.93 -19.51 10.51
CA MET A 362 -17.12 -18.68 11.70
C MET A 362 -17.56 -19.52 12.91
N ALA A 363 -17.05 -19.18 14.09
CA ALA A 363 -17.46 -19.75 15.37
C ALA A 363 -17.60 -18.64 16.42
N HIS A 364 -18.52 -18.82 17.38
CA HIS A 364 -18.66 -17.97 18.56
C HIS A 364 -18.06 -18.63 19.82
N THR A 365 -17.91 -19.95 19.81
CA THR A 365 -17.32 -20.71 20.91
C THR A 365 -16.39 -21.80 20.42
N LEU A 366 -15.29 -22.00 21.14
CA LEU A 366 -14.37 -23.11 20.94
C LEU A 366 -14.88 -24.39 21.64
N PHE A 367 -16.14 -24.76 21.37
CA PHE A 367 -16.77 -25.99 21.84
C PHE A 367 -17.01 -26.94 20.65
N PRO A 368 -16.69 -28.25 20.74
CA PRO A 368 -16.85 -29.16 19.61
C PRO A 368 -18.23 -29.81 19.62
N ILE A 369 -18.92 -29.77 18.46
CA ILE A 369 -20.19 -30.47 18.24
C ILE A 369 -20.13 -31.46 17.05
N ASP A 370 -18.94 -31.71 16.50
CA ASP A 370 -18.69 -32.56 15.33
C ASP A 370 -19.68 -32.31 14.17
N LEU A 371 -20.58 -33.26 13.88
CA LEU A 371 -21.58 -33.17 12.82
C LEU A 371 -23.02 -33.00 13.34
N THR A 372 -23.23 -32.95 14.67
CA THR A 372 -24.59 -32.86 15.24
C THR A 372 -25.23 -31.50 15.00
N GLY A 373 -24.43 -30.44 14.87
CA GLY A 373 -24.93 -29.09 14.56
C GLY A 373 -25.30 -28.84 13.09
N GLY A 374 -25.25 -29.86 12.22
CA GLY A 374 -25.49 -29.71 10.79
C GLY A 374 -24.36 -28.95 10.05
N ASN A 375 -24.63 -28.52 8.82
CA ASN A 375 -23.62 -27.87 7.97
C ASN A 375 -23.11 -26.54 8.54
N GLN A 376 -23.99 -25.79 9.20
CA GLN A 376 -23.68 -24.50 9.83
C GLN A 376 -23.11 -24.63 11.26
N ARG A 377 -23.09 -25.84 11.83
CA ARG A 377 -22.56 -26.13 13.17
C ARG A 377 -23.26 -25.30 14.26
N LEU A 378 -24.58 -25.29 14.25
CA LEU A 378 -25.39 -24.59 15.23
C LEU A 378 -25.55 -25.39 16.52
N LEU A 379 -25.48 -24.69 17.66
CA LEU A 379 -25.67 -25.27 18.99
C LEU A 379 -27.11 -25.76 19.21
N THR A 380 -28.11 -25.06 18.66
CA THR A 380 -29.54 -25.43 18.74
C THR A 380 -29.80 -26.80 18.13
N ASN A 381 -29.31 -27.05 16.92
CA ASN A 381 -29.40 -28.36 16.26
C ASN A 381 -28.73 -29.48 17.07
N ALA A 382 -27.66 -29.17 17.80
CA ALA A 382 -26.99 -30.13 18.67
C ALA A 382 -27.81 -30.39 19.95
N ALA A 383 -28.51 -29.38 20.47
CA ALA A 383 -29.39 -29.48 21.64
C ALA A 383 -30.55 -30.47 21.41
N ASP A 384 -31.10 -30.52 20.19
CA ASP A 384 -32.16 -31.48 19.80
C ASP A 384 -31.74 -32.94 19.96
N LYS A 385 -30.44 -33.23 20.00
CA LYS A 385 -29.92 -34.59 20.23
C LYS A 385 -29.84 -34.98 21.70
N GLN A 386 -30.09 -34.04 22.61
CA GLN A 386 -29.90 -34.12 24.06
C GLN A 386 -28.45 -34.42 24.49
N ASP A 387 -27.93 -35.56 24.07
CA ASP A 387 -26.56 -36.03 24.30
C ASP A 387 -25.78 -36.06 22.99
N ILE A 388 -24.53 -35.60 23.04
CA ILE A 388 -23.62 -35.64 21.90
C ILE A 388 -22.36 -36.44 22.23
N ARG A 389 -21.85 -37.20 21.26
CA ARG A 389 -20.56 -37.89 21.37
C ARG A 389 -19.49 -37.10 20.65
N VAL A 390 -18.58 -36.49 21.42
CA VAL A 390 -17.54 -35.61 20.90
C VAL A 390 -16.19 -35.91 21.55
N GLN A 391 -15.11 -35.55 20.86
CA GLN A 391 -13.75 -35.79 21.35
C GLN A 391 -13.31 -34.63 22.26
N LEU A 392 -13.14 -34.91 23.54
CA LEU A 392 -12.81 -33.94 24.59
C LEU A 392 -11.79 -34.51 25.57
N GLY A 393 -11.01 -33.65 26.21
CA GLY A 393 -10.12 -34.04 27.30
C GLY A 393 -10.90 -34.41 28.54
N LEU A 394 -10.83 -35.67 28.98
CA LEU A 394 -11.56 -36.16 30.15
C LEU A 394 -10.85 -35.72 31.46
N ARG A 395 -11.60 -35.10 32.38
CA ARG A 395 -11.12 -34.66 33.70
C ARG A 395 -12.00 -35.26 34.80
N THR A 396 -11.52 -35.28 36.03
CA THR A 396 -12.26 -35.75 37.20
C THR A 396 -12.48 -34.57 38.15
N CYS A 397 -13.71 -34.39 38.65
CA CYS A 397 -14.03 -33.34 39.61
C CYS A 397 -13.52 -33.72 41.01
N ASN A 398 -12.82 -32.81 41.67
CA ASN A 398 -12.29 -33.03 43.02
C ASN A 398 -13.38 -32.98 44.11
N THR A 399 -14.55 -32.43 43.81
CA THR A 399 -15.67 -32.28 44.77
C THR A 399 -16.65 -33.44 44.71
N CYS A 400 -17.10 -33.84 43.51
CA CYS A 400 -18.11 -34.91 43.35
C CYS A 400 -17.56 -36.21 42.76
N GLY A 401 -16.26 -36.28 42.40
CA GLY A 401 -15.64 -37.46 41.80
C GLY A 401 -16.09 -37.80 40.37
N LYS A 402 -17.12 -37.12 39.83
CA LYS A 402 -17.65 -37.39 38.48
C LYS A 402 -16.70 -36.91 37.38
N LYS A 403 -16.77 -37.58 36.22
CA LYS A 403 -15.94 -37.28 35.04
C LYS A 403 -16.52 -36.14 34.21
N SER A 404 -15.81 -35.02 34.09
CA SER A 404 -16.26 -33.83 33.37
C SER A 404 -15.21 -33.38 32.36
N PRO A 405 -15.57 -32.99 31.12
CA PRO A 405 -14.61 -32.42 30.18
C PRO A 405 -14.33 -30.92 30.42
N MET A 406 -15.18 -30.26 31.21
CA MET A 406 -15.12 -28.83 31.54
C MET A 406 -14.16 -28.56 32.72
N LEU A 407 -13.55 -27.37 32.79
CA LEU A 407 -12.68 -26.93 33.89
C LEU A 407 -13.40 -26.85 35.24
N SER A 408 -14.65 -26.38 35.22
CA SER A 408 -15.58 -26.46 36.34
C SER A 408 -16.58 -27.59 36.07
N CYS A 409 -16.91 -28.37 37.09
CA CYS A 409 -17.77 -29.55 36.94
C CYS A 409 -19.17 -29.18 36.41
N HIS A 410 -19.54 -29.74 35.25
CA HIS A 410 -20.82 -29.48 34.59
C HIS A 410 -22.01 -30.27 35.15
N HIS A 411 -21.78 -31.24 36.04
CA HIS A 411 -22.87 -32.04 36.58
C HIS A 411 -23.72 -31.21 37.55
N ARG A 412 -25.04 -31.29 37.40
CA ARG A 412 -26.00 -30.74 38.35
C ARG A 412 -25.86 -31.40 39.72
N LYS A 413 -26.09 -30.60 40.77
CA LYS A 413 -26.39 -31.10 42.11
C LYS A 413 -27.73 -31.81 42.08
N VAL A 414 -27.90 -32.71 43.02
CA VAL A 414 -29.07 -33.55 43.14
C VAL A 414 -29.75 -33.18 44.44
N ASN A 415 -31.08 -33.02 44.43
CA ASN A 415 -31.86 -32.77 45.65
C ASN A 415 -31.97 -34.05 46.51
N ASP A 416 -32.59 -33.93 47.68
CA ASP A 416 -32.78 -35.06 48.61
C ASP A 416 -33.59 -36.22 48.01
N TYR A 417 -34.32 -35.97 46.91
CA TYR A 417 -35.13 -36.96 46.18
C TYR A 417 -34.42 -37.60 44.99
N GLY A 418 -33.16 -37.26 44.72
CA GLY A 418 -32.41 -37.85 43.60
C GLY A 418 -32.58 -37.13 42.25
N GLU A 419 -33.28 -35.98 42.20
CA GLU A 419 -33.54 -35.22 40.98
C GLU A 419 -32.49 -34.14 40.74
N SER A 420 -32.10 -33.96 39.47
CA SER A 420 -31.09 -32.97 39.07
C SER A 420 -31.68 -31.55 39.09
N MET A 421 -31.08 -30.65 39.87
CA MET A 421 -31.53 -29.26 39.98
C MET A 421 -30.96 -28.41 38.83
N PRO A 422 -31.77 -27.87 37.91
CA PRO A 422 -31.30 -26.98 36.83
C PRO A 422 -30.64 -25.71 37.40
N GLY A 423 -29.57 -25.24 36.78
CA GLY A 423 -28.81 -24.07 37.22
C GLY A 423 -27.84 -24.33 38.38
N GLU A 424 -28.08 -25.35 39.21
CA GLU A 424 -27.20 -25.69 40.34
C GLU A 424 -26.14 -26.72 39.96
N LYS A 425 -25.06 -26.26 39.33
CA LYS A 425 -23.90 -27.14 39.01
C LYS A 425 -23.07 -27.45 40.25
N CYS A 426 -22.38 -28.59 40.25
CA CYS A 426 -21.37 -28.93 41.26
C CYS A 426 -20.27 -27.86 41.34
N GLY A 427 -19.87 -27.27 40.22
CA GLY A 427 -18.93 -26.13 40.19
C GLY A 427 -17.47 -26.47 40.54
N GLY A 428 -17.21 -27.63 41.15
CA GLY A 428 -15.89 -28.04 41.61
C GLY A 428 -14.84 -28.10 40.50
N ARG A 429 -13.60 -27.77 40.86
CA ARG A 429 -12.43 -27.82 39.96
C ARG A 429 -12.21 -29.24 39.45
N THR A 430 -11.90 -29.36 38.16
CA THR A 430 -11.62 -30.65 37.52
C THR A 430 -10.15 -30.76 37.10
N GLU A 431 -9.58 -31.95 37.25
CA GLU A 431 -8.18 -32.23 36.94
C GLU A 431 -8.04 -33.44 36.02
N PHE A 432 -6.98 -33.44 35.21
CA PHE A 432 -6.63 -34.62 34.44
C PHE A 432 -6.07 -35.69 35.38
N LYS A 433 -6.43 -36.96 35.16
CA LYS A 433 -5.74 -38.07 35.84
C LYS A 433 -4.26 -38.09 35.42
N LYS A 434 -3.36 -38.22 36.39
CA LYS A 434 -1.89 -38.31 36.19
C LYS A 434 -1.50 -39.48 35.27
N GLU A 435 -2.24 -40.59 35.31
CA GLU A 435 -2.00 -41.78 34.47
C GLU A 435 -2.21 -41.54 32.96
N LEU A 436 -2.88 -40.44 32.57
CA LEU A 436 -3.05 -40.02 31.17
C LEU A 436 -1.94 -39.06 30.70
N GLU A 437 -0.80 -39.00 31.40
CA GLU A 437 0.46 -38.34 30.97
C GLU A 437 1.22 -39.13 29.89
N ALA A 438 0.51 -39.88 29.05
CA ALA A 438 1.12 -40.43 27.85
C ALA A 438 1.57 -39.29 26.92
N ASN A 439 2.72 -39.45 26.25
CA ASN A 439 3.29 -38.56 25.22
C ASN A 439 2.43 -38.45 23.93
N ARG A 440 1.10 -38.43 24.06
CA ARG A 440 0.17 -38.30 22.94
C ARG A 440 0.10 -36.83 22.51
N ARG A 441 0.14 -36.62 21.20
CA ARG A 441 -0.02 -35.29 20.57
C ARG A 441 -1.36 -34.62 20.93
N ARG A 442 -2.41 -35.40 21.20
CA ARG A 442 -3.73 -34.96 21.67
C ARG A 442 -4.27 -35.93 22.71
N ARG A 443 -4.91 -35.40 23.76
CA ARG A 443 -5.38 -36.16 24.93
C ARG A 443 -6.88 -36.46 24.93
N GLY A 444 -7.65 -35.97 23.96
CA GLY A 444 -9.10 -36.13 24.00
C GLY A 444 -9.57 -37.51 23.60
N GLU A 445 -10.59 -37.96 24.31
CA GLU A 445 -11.28 -39.23 24.12
C GLU A 445 -12.73 -38.95 23.70
N ILE A 446 -13.35 -39.89 22.98
CA ILE A 446 -14.76 -39.76 22.60
C ILE A 446 -15.59 -39.93 23.87
N THR A 447 -16.25 -38.87 24.30
CA THR A 447 -17.05 -38.81 25.52
C THR A 447 -18.47 -38.37 25.18
N THR A 448 -19.45 -38.91 25.90
CA THR A 448 -20.84 -38.44 25.84
C THR A 448 -20.99 -37.20 26.72
N VAL A 449 -21.56 -36.14 26.17
CA VAL A 449 -21.80 -34.87 26.86
C VAL A 449 -23.28 -34.52 26.77
N PRO A 450 -23.96 -34.25 27.90
CA PRO A 450 -25.36 -33.84 27.90
C PRO A 450 -25.47 -32.37 27.53
N ILE A 451 -25.49 -32.08 26.23
CA ILE A 451 -25.40 -30.71 25.71
C ILE A 451 -26.65 -29.90 26.04
N SER A 452 -27.84 -30.53 26.03
CA SER A 452 -29.10 -29.85 26.32
C SER A 452 -29.14 -29.29 27.75
N SER A 453 -28.80 -30.11 28.75
CA SER A 453 -28.75 -29.66 30.14
C SER A 453 -27.67 -28.62 30.38
N MET A 454 -26.50 -28.77 29.74
CA MET A 454 -25.43 -27.77 29.82
C MET A 454 -25.84 -26.41 29.26
N ILE A 455 -26.63 -26.39 28.17
CA ILE A 455 -27.17 -25.16 27.59
C ILE A 455 -28.19 -24.53 28.54
N GLU A 456 -29.13 -25.32 29.06
CA GLU A 456 -30.14 -24.83 30.02
C GLU A 456 -29.46 -24.23 31.26
N ASP A 457 -28.44 -24.88 31.81
CA ASP A 457 -27.72 -24.34 32.96
C ASP A 457 -26.91 -23.09 32.61
N ALA A 458 -26.33 -23.02 31.40
CA ALA A 458 -25.64 -21.83 30.92
C ALA A 458 -26.60 -20.64 30.76
N MET A 459 -27.84 -20.89 30.31
CA MET A 459 -28.89 -19.86 30.22
C MET A 459 -29.27 -19.32 31.60
N ILE A 460 -29.52 -20.22 32.56
CA ILE A 460 -29.89 -19.85 33.93
C ILE A 460 -28.77 -19.04 34.58
N ASN A 461 -27.52 -19.52 34.48
CA ASN A 461 -26.35 -18.83 35.01
C ASN A 461 -26.19 -17.42 34.44
N LEU A 462 -26.44 -17.25 33.14
CA LEU A 462 -26.35 -15.94 32.49
C LEU A 462 -27.60 -15.08 32.66
N GLY A 463 -28.70 -15.59 33.22
CA GLY A 463 -29.99 -14.90 33.24
C GLY A 463 -30.50 -14.57 31.84
N LEU A 464 -30.40 -15.51 30.89
CA LEU A 464 -30.91 -15.38 29.53
C LEU A 464 -32.24 -16.13 29.37
N GLU A 465 -33.28 -15.44 28.88
CA GLU A 465 -34.59 -16.06 28.65
C GLU A 465 -34.59 -17.06 27.47
N ARG A 466 -33.74 -16.82 26.46
CA ARG A 466 -33.66 -17.65 25.25
C ARG A 466 -32.22 -17.83 24.77
N VAL A 467 -31.94 -18.99 24.20
CA VAL A 467 -30.68 -19.25 23.47
C VAL A 467 -30.65 -18.38 22.21
N PRO A 468 -29.56 -17.65 21.94
CA PRO A 468 -29.39 -16.99 20.65
C PRO A 468 -29.44 -18.02 19.51
N ASN A 469 -30.30 -17.82 18.51
CA ASN A 469 -30.55 -18.84 17.48
C ASN A 469 -29.30 -19.25 16.67
N ASN A 470 -28.28 -18.38 16.62
CA ASN A 470 -27.12 -18.50 15.73
C ASN A 470 -25.80 -18.84 16.44
N VAL A 471 -25.81 -19.51 17.61
CA VAL A 471 -24.55 -19.92 18.26
C VAL A 471 -23.84 -20.99 17.41
N LYS A 472 -22.84 -20.55 16.64
CA LYS A 472 -21.94 -21.40 15.84
C LYS A 472 -20.79 -21.96 16.70
N CYS A 473 -20.59 -23.27 16.63
CA CYS A 473 -19.55 -24.00 17.37
C CYS A 473 -18.49 -24.62 16.43
N MET A 474 -17.45 -25.20 17.03
CA MET A 474 -16.39 -25.88 16.30
C MET A 474 -16.78 -27.32 15.94
N LYS A 475 -16.21 -27.84 14.85
CA LYS A 475 -16.33 -29.27 14.54
C LYS A 475 -15.50 -30.10 15.52
N LYS A 476 -14.24 -29.71 15.72
CA LYS A 476 -13.28 -30.35 16.62
C LYS A 476 -12.35 -29.30 17.20
N ILE A 477 -11.86 -29.55 18.41
CA ILE A 477 -10.80 -28.75 19.02
C ILE A 477 -9.45 -29.36 18.66
N ALA A 478 -8.52 -28.51 18.22
CA ALA A 478 -7.19 -28.90 17.77
C ALA A 478 -6.10 -28.79 18.86
N SER A 479 -6.46 -28.32 20.06
CA SER A 479 -5.55 -28.15 21.19
C SER A 479 -5.05 -29.46 21.77
N LYS A 480 -3.94 -29.42 22.52
CA LYS A 480 -3.29 -30.61 23.09
C LYS A 480 -4.21 -31.32 24.08
N ASN A 481 -4.79 -30.55 25.01
CA ASN A 481 -5.68 -31.06 26.05
C ASN A 481 -7.12 -31.28 25.55
N GLN A 482 -7.48 -30.71 24.39
CA GLN A 482 -8.86 -30.72 23.86
C GLN A 482 -9.87 -30.25 24.91
N THR A 483 -9.48 -29.23 25.69
CA THR A 483 -10.32 -28.56 26.67
C THR A 483 -11.24 -27.58 25.93
N PRO A 484 -12.57 -27.70 26.09
CA PRO A 484 -13.53 -26.81 25.46
C PRO A 484 -13.65 -25.49 26.21
N GLU A 485 -13.99 -24.44 25.47
CA GLU A 485 -14.43 -23.17 26.07
C GLU A 485 -15.80 -23.31 26.73
N ALA A 486 -16.09 -22.52 27.75
CA ALA A 486 -17.41 -22.45 28.37
C ALA A 486 -18.48 -22.02 27.35
N LEU A 487 -19.67 -22.63 27.44
CA LEU A 487 -20.78 -22.34 26.52
C LEU A 487 -21.31 -20.92 26.76
N GLU A 488 -21.28 -20.48 28.02
CA GLU A 488 -21.68 -19.16 28.47
C GLU A 488 -20.98 -18.06 27.64
N LYS A 489 -19.66 -18.17 27.43
CA LYS A 489 -18.89 -17.24 26.58
C LYS A 489 -19.42 -17.21 25.15
N GLY A 490 -19.72 -18.38 24.59
CA GLY A 490 -20.27 -18.53 23.24
C GLY A 490 -21.63 -17.89 23.04
N MET A 491 -22.52 -18.03 24.03
CA MET A 491 -23.85 -17.47 24.01
C MET A 491 -23.82 -15.94 24.08
N LEU A 492 -22.97 -15.38 24.95
CA LEU A 492 -22.76 -13.93 25.01
C LEU A 492 -22.14 -13.40 23.72
N ARG A 493 -21.11 -14.06 23.16
CA ARG A 493 -20.54 -13.66 21.87
C ARG A 493 -21.58 -13.68 20.74
N ALA A 494 -22.45 -14.69 20.69
CA ALA A 494 -23.52 -14.76 19.70
C ALA A 494 -24.59 -13.68 19.90
N LYS A 495 -24.89 -13.29 21.15
CA LYS A 495 -25.81 -12.18 21.45
C LYS A 495 -25.30 -10.86 20.85
N TYR A 496 -23.99 -10.64 20.85
CA TYR A 496 -23.36 -9.46 20.28
C TYR A 496 -22.83 -9.65 18.84
N ASP A 497 -23.06 -10.80 18.20
CA ASP A 497 -22.54 -11.15 16.86
C ASP A 497 -21.01 -10.97 16.74
N ILE A 498 -20.27 -11.53 17.70
CA ILE A 498 -18.81 -11.45 17.78
C ILE A 498 -18.19 -12.83 17.51
N PRO A 499 -17.29 -12.95 16.53
CA PRO A 499 -16.56 -14.20 16.29
C PRO A 499 -15.46 -14.41 17.34
N VAL A 500 -15.17 -15.67 17.65
CA VAL A 500 -13.98 -16.04 18.44
C VAL A 500 -12.86 -16.48 17.51
N PHE A 501 -11.62 -16.09 17.82
CA PHE A 501 -10.43 -16.63 17.14
C PHE A 501 -9.94 -17.91 17.83
N ARG A 502 -8.96 -18.59 17.21
CA ARG A 502 -8.47 -19.91 17.68
C ARG A 502 -7.87 -19.93 19.09
N ASP A 503 -7.53 -18.77 19.62
CA ASP A 503 -6.94 -18.57 20.94
C ASP A 503 -7.92 -17.98 21.97
N GLY A 504 -9.20 -17.85 21.61
CA GLY A 504 -10.26 -17.33 22.47
C GLY A 504 -10.50 -15.82 22.37
N THR A 505 -9.60 -15.09 21.71
CA THR A 505 -9.66 -13.63 21.59
C THR A 505 -10.57 -13.15 20.47
N VAL A 506 -11.01 -11.90 20.58
CA VAL A 506 -11.77 -11.15 19.58
C VAL A 506 -10.81 -10.19 18.88
N ARG A 507 -10.75 -10.25 17.55
CA ARG A 507 -9.73 -9.53 16.77
C ARG A 507 -10.31 -8.75 15.62
N PHE A 508 -9.67 -7.65 15.30
CA PHE A 508 -9.99 -6.79 14.17
C PHE A 508 -8.73 -6.47 13.37
N ASP A 509 -8.73 -6.78 12.08
CA ASP A 509 -7.58 -6.60 11.19
C ASP A 509 -7.61 -5.22 10.55
N MET A 510 -6.47 -4.54 10.53
CA MET A 510 -6.32 -3.20 9.95
C MET A 510 -5.00 -3.10 9.18
N SER A 511 -4.99 -2.40 8.05
CA SER A 511 -3.74 -2.04 7.35
C SER A 511 -2.96 -1.02 8.17
N ASP A 512 -1.66 -1.23 8.35
CA ASP A 512 -0.82 -0.34 9.16
C ASP A 512 -0.47 0.93 8.38
N VAL A 513 -0.78 2.09 8.98
CA VAL A 513 -0.45 3.40 8.41
C VAL A 513 0.38 4.21 9.42
N PRO A 514 1.61 4.61 9.11
CA PRO A 514 2.45 5.37 10.02
C PRO A 514 2.05 6.85 10.03
N VAL A 515 1.98 7.44 11.21
CA VAL A 515 1.74 8.88 11.43
C VAL A 515 2.48 9.35 12.67
N THR A 516 3.03 10.57 12.63
CA THR A 516 3.70 11.19 13.78
C THR A 516 2.89 12.34 14.37
N HIS A 517 2.02 12.96 13.58
CA HIS A 517 1.23 14.11 13.98
C HIS A 517 -0.22 14.01 13.51
N PHE A 518 -1.15 14.60 14.26
CA PHE A 518 -2.57 14.64 13.93
C PHE A 518 -3.22 15.91 14.48
N LYS A 519 -4.36 16.32 13.91
CA LYS A 519 -5.22 17.36 14.48
C LYS A 519 -6.40 16.69 15.20
N PRO A 520 -6.86 17.20 16.37
CA PRO A 520 -8.00 16.62 17.09
C PRO A 520 -9.25 16.41 16.20
N LYS A 521 -9.53 17.36 15.30
CA LYS A 521 -10.65 17.27 14.35
C LYS A 521 -10.57 16.07 13.40
N GLU A 522 -9.36 15.61 13.07
CA GLU A 522 -9.14 14.52 12.11
C GLU A 522 -9.48 13.14 12.70
N ILE A 523 -9.46 13.05 14.02
CA ILE A 523 -9.69 11.81 14.77
C ILE A 523 -11.04 11.81 15.50
N GLU A 524 -11.89 12.80 15.20
CA GLU A 524 -13.23 12.98 15.76
C GLU A 524 -13.26 13.07 17.30
N VAL A 525 -12.21 13.63 17.91
CA VAL A 525 -12.11 13.79 19.38
C VAL A 525 -11.77 15.24 19.72
N SER A 526 -12.57 15.84 20.61
CA SER A 526 -12.32 17.20 21.08
C SER A 526 -10.99 17.33 21.82
N TRP A 527 -10.30 18.45 21.63
CA TRP A 527 -9.05 18.80 22.30
C TRP A 527 -9.13 18.67 23.83
N LYS A 528 -10.28 19.00 24.43
CA LYS A 528 -10.52 18.88 25.89
C LYS A 528 -10.36 17.43 26.40
N LYS A 529 -10.79 16.45 25.62
CA LYS A 529 -10.60 15.02 25.96
C LYS A 529 -9.12 14.63 25.82
N LEU A 530 -8.42 15.16 24.81
CA LEU A 530 -7.00 14.88 24.60
C LEU A 530 -6.11 15.46 25.71
N VAL A 531 -6.48 16.61 26.28
CA VAL A 531 -5.81 17.17 27.48
C VAL A 531 -5.85 16.17 28.63
N ASN A 532 -6.99 15.52 28.88
CA ASN A 532 -7.12 14.47 29.90
C ASN A 532 -6.26 13.23 29.61
N LEU A 533 -5.88 13.01 28.34
CA LEU A 533 -4.99 11.93 27.92
C LEU A 533 -3.50 12.30 27.97
N GLY A 534 -3.17 13.55 28.29
CA GLY A 534 -1.81 14.07 28.44
C GLY A 534 -1.36 15.04 27.36
N TYR A 535 -2.16 15.27 26.31
CA TYR A 535 -1.84 16.23 25.25
C TYR A 535 -2.10 17.66 25.72
N THR A 536 -1.06 18.31 26.25
CA THR A 536 -1.16 19.65 26.83
C THR A 536 -0.74 20.77 25.88
N HIS A 537 0.17 20.48 24.95
CA HIS A 537 0.74 21.46 24.03
C HIS A 537 0.75 20.92 22.60
N ASP A 538 0.70 21.82 21.63
CA ASP A 538 0.90 21.51 20.22
C ASP A 538 2.37 21.25 19.88
N TYR A 539 2.65 20.90 18.63
CA TYR A 539 4.01 20.62 18.17
C TYR A 539 4.97 21.82 18.24
N LEU A 540 4.45 23.04 18.33
CA LEU A 540 5.23 24.28 18.48
C LEU A 540 5.44 24.66 19.96
N GLY A 541 4.82 23.91 20.88
CA GLY A 541 4.88 24.17 22.32
C GLY A 541 3.84 25.17 22.82
N ASN A 542 2.84 25.55 22.01
CA ASN A 542 1.74 26.38 22.49
C ASN A 542 0.72 25.53 23.23
N GLU A 543 0.02 26.11 24.21
CA GLU A 543 -1.05 25.43 24.94
C GLU A 543 -2.19 24.99 24.00
N LEU A 544 -2.71 23.78 24.22
CA LEU A 544 -3.79 23.21 23.42
C LEU A 544 -5.13 23.84 23.79
N THR A 545 -5.73 24.56 22.84
CA THR A 545 -6.99 25.30 23.00
C THR A 545 -7.99 25.11 21.84
N SER A 546 -7.57 24.48 20.74
CA SER A 546 -8.38 24.31 19.52
C SER A 546 -8.23 22.91 18.89
N ASP A 547 -9.27 22.47 18.18
CA ASP A 547 -9.28 21.20 17.43
C ASP A 547 -8.49 21.26 16.10
N ASP A 548 -8.04 22.45 15.70
CA ASP A 548 -7.22 22.68 14.50
C ASP A 548 -5.70 22.63 14.77
N GLN A 549 -5.29 22.63 16.04
CA GLN A 549 -3.88 22.57 16.41
C GLN A 549 -3.31 21.18 16.10
N MET A 550 -2.14 21.15 15.48
CA MET A 550 -1.43 19.91 15.17
C MET A 550 -0.69 19.41 16.42
N LEU A 551 -0.92 18.15 16.80
CA LEU A 551 -0.34 17.50 17.97
C LEU A 551 0.68 16.44 17.54
N GLU A 552 1.74 16.29 18.32
CA GLU A 552 2.69 15.18 18.18
C GLU A 552 2.14 13.92 18.90
N LEU A 553 1.90 12.86 18.13
CA LEU A 553 1.36 11.58 18.59
C LEU A 553 2.29 10.90 19.60
N TYR A 554 1.75 10.43 20.73
CA TYR A 554 2.54 9.61 21.65
C TYR A 554 2.86 8.23 21.03
N PRO A 555 4.06 7.66 21.28
CA PRO A 555 4.53 6.45 20.60
C PRO A 555 3.65 5.20 20.73
N GLN A 556 2.78 5.10 21.73
CA GLN A 556 1.89 3.95 21.94
C GLN A 556 0.41 4.34 21.84
N ASP A 557 0.09 5.53 21.33
CA ASP A 557 -1.28 5.91 21.02
C ASP A 557 -1.66 5.47 19.60
N PHE A 558 -2.92 5.11 19.42
CA PHE A 558 -3.45 4.52 18.19
C PHE A 558 -4.78 5.16 17.81
N ILE A 559 -4.91 5.51 16.53
CA ILE A 559 -6.12 6.06 15.93
C ILE A 559 -6.75 4.95 15.08
N VAL A 560 -7.96 4.57 15.44
CA VAL A 560 -8.65 3.38 14.90
C VAL A 560 -9.50 3.77 13.69
N ALA A 561 -9.67 2.87 12.73
CA ALA A 561 -10.60 3.07 11.61
C ALA A 561 -12.04 3.16 12.14
N LYS A 562 -12.77 4.15 11.64
CA LYS A 562 -14.14 4.45 12.09
C LYS A 562 -15.10 3.28 11.92
N ASN A 563 -14.92 2.44 10.91
CA ASN A 563 -15.75 1.24 10.70
C ASN A 563 -15.55 0.13 11.76
N ALA A 564 -14.51 0.21 12.59
CA ALA A 564 -14.28 -0.71 13.70
C ALA A 564 -15.02 -0.30 15.00
N SER A 565 -15.53 0.93 15.05
CA SER A 565 -16.14 1.53 16.25
C SER A 565 -17.26 0.69 16.86
N ASP A 566 -18.30 0.36 16.08
CA ASP A 566 -19.40 -0.50 16.51
C ASP A 566 -18.91 -1.88 16.98
N TYR A 567 -17.94 -2.46 16.28
CA TYR A 567 -17.39 -3.76 16.62
C TYR A 567 -16.70 -3.77 17.99
N PHE A 568 -15.93 -2.73 18.30
CA PHE A 568 -15.29 -2.59 19.61
C PHE A 568 -16.30 -2.25 20.72
N VAL A 569 -17.33 -1.44 20.45
CA VAL A 569 -18.41 -1.18 21.41
C VAL A 569 -19.15 -2.47 21.75
N ARG A 570 -19.49 -3.30 20.75
CA ARG A 570 -20.09 -4.62 20.99
C ARG A 570 -19.15 -5.54 21.78
N THR A 571 -17.85 -5.51 21.49
CA THR A 571 -16.85 -6.29 22.22
C THR A 571 -16.72 -5.87 23.68
N ALA A 572 -16.73 -4.57 23.96
CA ALA A 572 -16.70 -4.06 25.32
C ALA A 572 -17.96 -4.45 26.11
N LYS A 573 -19.15 -4.33 25.50
CA LYS A 573 -20.42 -4.80 26.11
C LYS A 573 -20.43 -6.30 26.38
N PHE A 574 -19.84 -7.09 25.47
CA PHE A 574 -19.61 -8.52 25.69
C PHE A 574 -18.72 -8.77 26.91
N VAL A 575 -17.61 -8.05 27.05
CA VAL A 575 -16.69 -8.20 28.19
C VAL A 575 -17.38 -7.81 29.50
N ASP A 576 -18.15 -6.73 29.53
CA ASP A 576 -18.88 -6.29 30.73
C ASP A 576 -19.95 -7.29 31.15
N GLU A 577 -20.75 -7.82 30.21
CA GLU A 577 -21.71 -8.88 30.53
C GLU A 577 -21.02 -10.18 30.93
N LEU A 578 -19.85 -10.48 30.38
CA LEU A 578 -19.07 -11.65 30.79
C LEU A 578 -18.56 -11.48 32.24
N LEU A 579 -18.05 -10.31 32.60
CA LEU A 579 -17.61 -10.00 33.96
C LEU A 579 -18.76 -10.10 34.96
N THR A 580 -19.89 -9.44 34.67
CA THR A 580 -21.04 -9.38 35.58
C THR A 580 -21.79 -10.70 35.67
N ARG A 581 -22.20 -11.29 34.54
CA ARG A 581 -23.10 -12.45 34.52
C ARG A 581 -22.37 -13.78 34.71
N TYR A 582 -21.12 -13.91 34.26
CA TYR A 582 -20.39 -15.18 34.37
C TYR A 582 -19.36 -15.21 35.49
N TYR A 583 -18.63 -14.10 35.70
CA TYR A 583 -17.60 -14.02 36.74
C TYR A 583 -18.09 -13.41 38.06
N GLY A 584 -19.26 -12.75 38.08
CA GLY A 584 -19.78 -12.07 39.26
C GLY A 584 -18.94 -10.86 39.69
N LEU A 585 -18.27 -10.21 38.74
CA LEU A 585 -17.43 -9.03 38.94
C LEU A 585 -18.12 -7.77 38.41
N GLU A 586 -17.64 -6.61 38.82
CA GLU A 586 -18.11 -5.33 38.28
C GLU A 586 -17.78 -5.17 36.78
N ALA A 587 -18.62 -4.44 36.06
CA ALA A 587 -18.37 -4.08 34.66
C ALA A 587 -17.16 -3.13 34.55
N TYR A 588 -16.35 -3.31 33.52
CA TYR A 588 -15.06 -2.60 33.37
C TYR A 588 -15.16 -1.41 32.41
N TYR A 589 -15.76 -1.61 31.23
CA TYR A 589 -15.80 -0.59 30.18
C TYR A 589 -16.95 0.40 30.39
N ASN A 590 -18.16 -0.08 30.68
CA ASN A 590 -19.37 0.73 30.84
C ASN A 590 -19.64 1.67 29.64
N VAL A 591 -19.30 1.21 28.43
CA VAL A 591 -19.38 2.03 27.21
C VAL A 591 -20.76 1.99 26.56
N THR A 592 -21.23 3.14 26.11
CA THR A 592 -22.47 3.29 25.34
C THR A 592 -22.19 3.46 23.87
N ASN A 593 -21.20 4.30 23.55
CA ASN A 593 -20.81 4.73 22.22
C ASN A 593 -19.28 4.54 22.02
N ALA A 594 -18.80 4.88 20.82
CA ALA A 594 -17.39 4.73 20.46
C ALA A 594 -16.46 5.74 21.15
N ASP A 595 -16.97 6.92 21.50
CA ASP A 595 -16.20 7.97 22.19
C ASP A 595 -15.88 7.60 23.64
N ASP A 596 -16.66 6.71 24.24
CA ASP A 596 -16.41 6.18 25.58
C ASP A 596 -15.21 5.22 25.58
N LEU A 597 -14.78 4.70 24.41
CA LEU A 597 -13.59 3.85 24.29
C LEU A 597 -12.27 4.65 24.27
N ILE A 598 -12.33 5.97 24.17
CA ILE A 598 -11.15 6.84 24.15
C ILE A 598 -10.41 6.73 25.49
N GLY A 599 -9.11 6.44 25.42
CA GLY A 599 -8.26 6.20 26.59
C GLY A 599 -8.17 4.73 27.03
N HIS A 600 -9.05 3.85 26.52
CA HIS A 600 -8.94 2.42 26.83
C HIS A 600 -7.78 1.74 26.10
N LEU A 601 -7.26 0.70 26.72
CA LEU A 601 -6.09 -0.02 26.24
C LEU A 601 -6.46 -1.17 25.30
N ILE A 602 -5.63 -1.31 24.27
CA ILE A 602 -5.67 -2.37 23.27
C ILE A 602 -4.35 -3.13 23.26
N CYS A 603 -4.41 -4.37 22.78
CA CYS A 603 -3.25 -5.16 22.42
C CYS A 603 -3.21 -5.26 20.89
N ALA A 604 -2.13 -4.78 20.29
CA ALA A 604 -1.87 -4.93 18.87
C ALA A 604 -0.94 -6.12 18.63
N LEU A 605 -1.28 -6.98 17.67
CA LEU A 605 -0.53 -8.19 17.38
C LEU A 605 -0.35 -8.36 15.88
N ALA A 606 0.91 -8.46 15.46
CA ALA A 606 1.26 -8.74 14.09
C ALA A 606 1.07 -10.21 13.71
N PRO A 607 0.64 -10.52 12.47
CA PRO A 607 0.62 -11.88 11.97
C PRO A 607 2.00 -12.51 12.06
N HIS A 608 2.07 -13.82 12.30
CA HIS A 608 3.31 -14.57 12.46
C HIS A 608 4.21 -14.13 13.63
N THR A 609 3.71 -13.33 14.58
CA THR A 609 4.41 -12.98 15.81
C THR A 609 3.67 -13.53 17.04
N SER A 610 4.30 -13.46 18.21
CA SER A 610 3.68 -13.86 19.47
C SER A 610 3.86 -12.86 20.61
N GLY A 611 4.45 -11.69 20.31
CA GLY A 611 4.55 -10.55 21.21
C GLY A 611 3.51 -9.52 20.81
N GLY A 612 2.47 -9.36 21.62
CA GLY A 612 1.56 -8.23 21.48
C GLY A 612 2.20 -6.96 22.06
N VAL A 613 1.81 -5.81 21.54
CA VAL A 613 2.26 -4.50 22.03
C VAL A 613 1.07 -3.73 22.58
N LEU A 614 1.22 -3.23 23.80
CA LEU A 614 0.20 -2.44 24.47
C LEU A 614 0.06 -1.07 23.79
N SER A 615 -1.17 -0.62 23.59
CA SER A 615 -1.47 0.69 23.04
C SER A 615 -2.77 1.24 23.61
N ARG A 616 -3.03 2.53 23.38
CA ARG A 616 -4.19 3.27 23.86
C ARG A 616 -4.95 3.86 22.68
N ILE A 617 -6.28 3.70 22.67
CA ILE A 617 -7.14 4.34 21.66
C ILE A 617 -7.24 5.82 21.96
N ILE A 618 -7.00 6.67 20.97
CA ILE A 618 -7.14 8.13 21.12
C ILE A 618 -8.15 8.79 20.20
N GLY A 619 -8.64 8.08 19.18
CA GLY A 619 -9.67 8.59 18.27
C GLY A 619 -9.99 7.66 17.11
N TRP A 620 -10.82 8.15 16.20
CA TRP A 620 -11.37 7.44 15.07
C TRP A 620 -11.13 8.19 13.76
N ALA A 621 -10.61 7.52 12.73
CA ALA A 621 -10.39 8.12 11.42
C ALA A 621 -11.25 7.45 10.33
N ASP A 622 -11.80 8.24 9.41
CA ASP A 622 -12.59 7.74 8.29
C ASP A 622 -11.71 7.18 7.15
N CYS A 623 -11.03 6.06 7.46
CA CYS A 623 -10.22 5.32 6.51
C CYS A 623 -10.29 3.82 6.80
N SER A 624 -9.66 2.98 5.97
CA SER A 624 -9.54 1.54 6.19
C SER A 624 -8.15 1.14 6.70
N GLY A 625 -7.51 1.98 7.51
CA GLY A 625 -6.19 1.76 8.09
C GLY A 625 -6.13 2.09 9.58
N GLY A 626 -5.12 1.54 10.27
CA GLY A 626 -4.80 1.82 11.67
C GLY A 626 -3.61 2.76 11.74
N TYR A 627 -3.85 3.98 12.20
CA TYR A 627 -2.85 5.03 12.30
C TYR A 627 -2.11 4.93 13.63
N ALA A 628 -0.78 4.85 13.59
CA ALA A 628 0.05 4.83 14.78
C ALA A 628 1.46 5.35 14.50
N HIS A 629 2.21 5.60 15.56
CA HIS A 629 3.61 6.03 15.47
C HIS A 629 4.46 4.99 14.71
N PRO A 630 5.43 5.38 13.85
CA PRO A 630 6.27 4.43 13.12
C PRO A 630 6.98 3.41 14.02
N LEU A 631 7.46 3.86 15.18
CA LEU A 631 8.07 2.98 16.18
C LEU A 631 7.08 1.92 16.70
N PHE A 632 5.80 2.27 16.85
CA PHE A 632 4.77 1.33 17.30
C PHE A 632 4.62 0.18 16.32
N HIS A 633 4.46 0.51 15.03
CA HIS A 633 4.37 -0.47 13.96
C HIS A 633 5.62 -1.37 13.92
N ALA A 634 6.81 -0.78 14.00
CA ALA A 634 8.07 -1.54 14.04
C ALA A 634 8.24 -2.41 15.29
N SER A 635 7.71 -2.00 16.45
CA SER A 635 7.79 -2.78 17.69
C SER A 635 7.06 -4.13 17.61
N LYS A 636 6.09 -4.25 16.70
CA LYS A 636 5.38 -5.49 16.38
C LYS A 636 6.14 -6.35 15.36
N ARG A 637 7.38 -5.97 15.01
CA ARG A 637 8.24 -6.62 14.00
C ARG A 637 7.59 -6.65 12.62
N ARG A 638 6.98 -5.53 12.23
CA ARG A 638 6.28 -5.32 10.96
C ARG A 638 6.72 -4.04 10.29
N ASN A 639 6.60 -4.05 8.97
CA ASN A 639 6.90 -2.92 8.12
C ASN A 639 5.58 -2.25 7.70
N CYS A 640 5.65 -0.99 7.29
CA CYS A 640 4.48 -0.26 6.79
C CYS A 640 4.39 -0.34 5.26
N ASP A 641 4.57 -1.53 4.68
CA ASP A 641 4.59 -1.78 3.23
C ASP A 641 3.31 -2.47 2.71
N GLY A 642 2.20 -2.34 3.45
CA GLY A 642 0.92 -2.99 3.17
C GLY A 642 0.62 -4.22 4.05
N ASP A 643 1.38 -4.38 5.14
CA ASP A 643 1.09 -5.31 6.22
C ASP A 643 -0.20 -4.93 6.98
N GLU A 644 -0.72 -5.91 7.71
CA GLU A 644 -1.95 -5.80 8.47
C GLU A 644 -1.74 -6.33 9.88
N ASP A 645 -2.18 -5.58 10.87
CA ASP A 645 -2.14 -5.99 12.26
C ASP A 645 -3.52 -6.29 12.83
N ALA A 646 -3.56 -7.18 13.82
CA ALA A 646 -4.76 -7.49 14.57
C ALA A 646 -4.80 -6.67 15.86
N ILE A 647 -5.87 -5.92 16.05
CA ILE A 647 -6.16 -5.17 17.28
C ILE A 647 -7.21 -5.91 18.09
N MET A 648 -7.01 -5.99 19.41
CA MET A 648 -7.97 -6.53 20.37
C MET A 648 -8.03 -5.65 21.63
N LEU A 649 -9.19 -5.58 22.27
CA LEU A 649 -9.32 -4.92 23.57
C LEU A 649 -8.47 -5.66 24.61
N LEU A 650 -7.74 -4.92 25.45
CA LEU A 650 -6.83 -5.53 26.42
C LEU A 650 -7.55 -6.50 27.35
N MET A 651 -8.71 -6.12 27.88
CA MET A 651 -9.43 -6.96 28.84
C MET A 651 -9.99 -8.24 28.20
N ASP A 652 -10.39 -8.19 26.92
CA ASP A 652 -10.73 -9.42 26.16
C ASP A 652 -9.52 -10.35 26.05
N GLY A 653 -8.37 -9.80 25.68
CA GLY A 653 -7.11 -10.52 25.63
C GLY A 653 -6.73 -11.18 26.96
N LEU A 654 -6.97 -10.51 28.09
CA LEU A 654 -6.65 -11.05 29.42
C LEU A 654 -7.64 -12.13 29.89
N LEU A 655 -8.94 -11.96 29.64
CA LEU A 655 -9.99 -12.86 30.14
C LEU A 655 -10.19 -14.11 29.28
N ASN A 656 -10.04 -13.97 27.97
CA ASN A 656 -10.48 -14.98 27.01
C ASN A 656 -9.33 -15.75 26.36
N PHE A 657 -8.11 -15.23 26.43
CA PHE A 657 -6.93 -15.96 25.97
C PHE A 657 -6.59 -17.14 26.88
N SER A 658 -6.18 -18.26 26.27
CA SER A 658 -5.50 -19.34 27.02
C SER A 658 -4.54 -20.13 26.14
N ARG A 659 -3.37 -20.45 26.69
CA ARG A 659 -2.40 -21.35 26.03
C ARG A 659 -2.93 -22.78 25.88
N GLU A 660 -3.88 -23.20 26.71
CA GLU A 660 -4.43 -24.56 26.68
C GLU A 660 -5.37 -24.83 25.50
N ILE A 661 -5.96 -23.77 24.94
CA ILE A 661 -6.89 -23.85 23.79
C ILE A 661 -6.18 -23.66 22.44
N LEU A 662 -4.91 -23.22 22.45
CA LEU A 662 -4.12 -23.10 21.24
C LEU A 662 -3.93 -24.45 20.52
N PRO A 663 -3.96 -24.50 19.18
CA PRO A 663 -3.71 -25.71 18.44
C PRO A 663 -2.33 -26.31 18.75
N ALA A 664 -2.25 -27.63 18.91
CA ALA A 664 -0.99 -28.32 19.27
C ALA A 664 0.09 -28.34 18.16
N ASN A 665 -0.22 -27.82 16.97
CA ASN A 665 0.73 -27.77 15.85
C ASN A 665 1.61 -26.52 15.96
N ARG A 666 2.87 -26.56 15.51
CA ARG A 666 3.80 -25.40 15.56
C ARG A 666 3.18 -24.10 15.00
N GLY A 667 2.54 -24.15 13.83
CA GLY A 667 1.88 -22.97 13.23
C GLY A 667 0.61 -22.48 13.96
N GLY A 668 0.13 -23.24 14.96
CA GLY A 668 -1.00 -22.88 15.82
C GLY A 668 -0.63 -21.96 16.99
N GLN A 669 0.64 -21.94 17.39
CA GLN A 669 1.14 -21.13 18.52
C GLN A 669 1.64 -19.76 18.08
N MET A 670 1.98 -19.62 16.79
CA MET A 670 2.28 -18.32 16.17
C MET A 670 0.99 -17.53 16.00
N ASP A 671 1.05 -16.21 16.05
CA ASP A 671 -0.11 -15.29 15.94
C ASP A 671 -1.09 -15.49 17.12
N ALA A 672 -0.53 -15.57 18.32
CA ALA A 672 -1.21 -15.54 19.61
C ALA A 672 -0.41 -14.65 20.59
N PRO A 673 -1.05 -13.82 21.43
CA PRO A 673 -0.34 -12.89 22.32
C PRO A 673 0.25 -13.63 23.53
N LEU A 674 1.38 -14.32 23.34
CA LEU A 674 2.07 -15.07 24.40
C LEU A 674 2.82 -14.17 25.38
N VAL A 675 3.27 -13.01 24.90
CA VAL A 675 3.95 -11.98 25.67
C VAL A 675 3.31 -10.64 25.32
N LEU A 676 3.23 -9.73 26.28
CA LEU A 676 2.74 -8.36 26.08
C LEU A 676 3.86 -7.37 26.43
N THR A 677 4.33 -6.63 25.43
CA THR A 677 5.25 -5.51 25.61
C THR A 677 4.45 -4.29 26.07
N THR A 678 4.73 -3.80 27.28
CA THR A 678 3.99 -2.68 27.88
C THR A 678 4.60 -1.32 27.58
N ARG A 679 5.91 -1.27 27.31
CA ARG A 679 6.66 -0.05 27.01
C ARG A 679 7.47 -0.25 25.75
N LEU A 680 7.41 0.74 24.86
CA LEU A 680 8.22 0.76 23.66
C LEU A 680 9.64 1.23 23.98
N ASN A 681 10.64 0.47 23.52
CA ASN A 681 12.04 0.87 23.56
C ASN A 681 12.58 1.01 22.12
N PRO A 682 12.92 2.23 21.65
CA PRO A 682 13.39 2.44 20.27
C PRO A 682 14.64 1.65 19.90
N THR A 683 15.50 1.31 20.87
CA THR A 683 16.73 0.56 20.58
C THR A 683 16.48 -0.92 20.26
N GLU A 684 15.29 -1.43 20.57
CA GLU A 684 14.89 -2.83 20.37
C GLU A 684 13.93 -3.03 19.18
N VAL A 685 13.50 -1.94 18.54
CA VAL A 685 12.60 -2.00 17.38
C VAL A 685 13.34 -2.36 16.09
N ASP A 686 12.58 -2.65 15.04
CA ASP A 686 13.16 -2.89 13.72
C ASP A 686 13.92 -1.65 13.19
N LYS A 687 14.99 -1.90 12.41
CA LYS A 687 15.87 -0.87 11.88
C LYS A 687 15.19 0.03 10.86
N GLU A 688 14.12 -0.41 10.19
CA GLU A 688 13.45 0.40 9.18
C GLU A 688 12.88 1.69 9.77
N ALA A 689 12.22 1.61 10.94
CA ALA A 689 11.71 2.79 11.64
C ALA A 689 12.82 3.71 12.17
N LEU A 690 14.05 3.19 12.32
CA LEU A 690 15.21 4.01 12.70
C LEU A 690 15.68 4.92 11.55
N ASN A 691 15.33 4.62 10.30
CA ASN A 691 15.68 5.44 9.13
C ASN A 691 14.60 6.48 8.76
N VAL A 692 13.59 6.68 9.60
CA VAL A 692 12.55 7.70 9.35
C VAL A 692 13.14 9.08 9.59
N ASP A 693 13.08 9.91 8.55
CA ASP A 693 13.48 11.32 8.65
C ASP A 693 12.58 12.04 9.65
N SER A 694 13.21 12.71 10.61
CA SER A 694 12.57 13.43 11.71
C SER A 694 12.86 14.94 11.65
N GLY A 695 13.48 15.41 10.57
CA GLY A 695 13.70 16.83 10.30
C GLY A 695 12.41 17.55 9.90
N TRP A 696 12.33 18.85 10.20
CA TRP A 696 11.17 19.68 9.85
C TRP A 696 11.18 20.19 8.42
N TYR A 697 12.38 20.28 7.83
CA TYR A 697 12.64 20.61 6.43
C TYR A 697 14.07 20.16 6.11
N TYR A 698 14.39 20.03 4.82
CA TYR A 698 15.75 19.77 4.38
C TYR A 698 16.47 21.07 4.07
N GLU A 699 17.73 21.19 4.48
CA GLU A 699 18.54 22.38 4.22
C GLU A 699 18.94 22.47 2.73
N ARG A 700 19.32 23.67 2.26
CA ARG A 700 19.73 23.91 0.86
C ARG A 700 20.83 22.94 0.43
N ASP A 701 21.80 22.74 1.30
CA ASP A 701 23.00 21.95 1.05
C ASP A 701 22.68 20.47 0.75
N PHE A 702 21.61 19.92 1.34
CA PHE A 702 21.10 18.59 1.04
C PHE A 702 20.59 18.50 -0.40
N TYR A 703 19.75 19.44 -0.83
CA TYR A 703 19.24 19.48 -2.21
C TYR A 703 20.37 19.64 -3.22
N GLU A 704 21.33 20.52 -2.97
CA GLU A 704 22.51 20.70 -3.83
C GLU A 704 23.36 19.43 -3.91
N ALA A 705 23.62 18.77 -2.78
CA ALA A 705 24.37 17.51 -2.76
C ALA A 705 23.66 16.39 -3.54
N THR A 706 22.32 16.37 -3.59
CA THR A 706 21.59 15.33 -4.34
C THR A 706 21.76 15.41 -5.85
N GLN A 707 22.22 16.55 -6.40
CA GLN A 707 22.44 16.70 -7.84
C GLN A 707 23.51 15.74 -8.37
N ASP A 708 24.50 15.40 -7.55
CA ASP A 708 25.57 14.47 -7.90
C ASP A 708 25.20 12.99 -7.65
N CYS A 709 23.94 12.70 -7.32
CA CYS A 709 23.43 11.37 -6.98
C CYS A 709 24.30 10.57 -5.96
N PRO A 710 24.75 11.18 -4.84
CA PRO A 710 25.57 10.47 -3.87
C PRO A 710 24.79 9.34 -3.19
N HIS A 711 25.51 8.33 -2.70
CA HIS A 711 24.89 7.27 -1.91
C HIS A 711 24.32 7.87 -0.60
N PRO A 712 23.08 7.56 -0.17
CA PRO A 712 22.43 8.22 0.98
C PRO A 712 23.27 8.24 2.27
N LYS A 713 24.00 7.16 2.55
CA LYS A 713 24.93 7.07 3.70
C LYS A 713 26.05 8.13 3.71
N SER A 714 26.53 8.59 2.56
CA SER A 714 27.61 9.60 2.52
C SER A 714 27.11 11.01 2.88
N ILE A 715 25.80 11.25 2.78
CA ILE A 715 25.16 12.52 3.14
C ILE A 715 24.22 12.39 4.35
N ALA A 716 24.21 11.25 5.03
CA ALA A 716 23.37 11.00 6.21
C ALA A 716 23.65 11.96 7.38
N ASN A 717 24.79 12.66 7.37
CA ASN A 717 25.09 13.72 8.33
C ASN A 717 24.28 15.02 8.12
N ARG A 718 23.67 15.20 6.94
CA ARG A 718 22.89 16.38 6.57
C ARG A 718 21.40 16.25 6.89
N VAL A 719 20.94 15.06 7.27
CA VAL A 719 19.54 14.77 7.57
C VAL A 719 19.42 14.25 9.00
N ASP A 720 18.37 14.68 9.68
CA ASP A 720 18.01 14.18 11.00
C ASP A 720 17.01 13.02 10.86
N PHE A 721 17.36 11.87 11.43
CA PHE A 721 16.56 10.64 11.40
C PHE A 721 16.66 9.93 12.75
N VAL A 722 15.71 9.04 13.02
CA VAL A 722 15.49 8.45 14.35
C VAL A 722 16.75 7.81 14.96
N GLU A 723 17.55 7.07 14.19
CA GLU A 723 18.77 6.41 14.69
C GLU A 723 19.75 7.40 15.34
N ARG A 724 19.83 8.63 14.81
CA ARG A 724 20.72 9.68 15.34
C ARG A 724 20.26 10.23 16.68
N ARG A 725 19.01 9.97 17.06
CA ARG A 725 18.37 10.49 18.27
C ARG A 725 18.30 9.45 19.40
N LEU A 726 18.74 8.22 19.12
CA LEU A 726 18.84 7.14 20.11
C LEU A 726 19.61 7.59 21.35
N GLU A 727 19.39 6.90 22.46
CA GLU A 727 19.96 7.22 23.78
C GLU A 727 19.42 8.51 24.44
N SER A 728 18.51 9.23 23.76
CA SER A 728 17.85 10.43 24.28
C SER A 728 16.32 10.37 24.19
N ILE A 729 15.64 11.30 24.86
CA ILE A 729 14.16 11.46 24.76
C ILE A 729 13.74 11.80 23.32
N ALA A 730 14.64 12.41 22.53
CA ALA A 730 14.36 12.73 21.13
C ALA A 730 14.18 11.48 20.25
N ALA A 731 14.54 10.29 20.73
CA ALA A 731 14.27 9.02 20.05
C ALA A 731 12.77 8.65 20.00
N VAL A 732 11.93 9.31 20.79
CA VAL A 732 10.49 9.03 20.88
C VAL A 732 9.61 10.28 20.75
N ARG A 733 10.21 11.48 20.78
CA ARG A 733 9.52 12.77 20.80
C ARG A 733 10.31 13.84 20.04
N GLY A 734 9.69 14.97 19.72
CA GLY A 734 10.26 16.05 18.93
C GLY A 734 10.41 15.73 17.45
N TYR A 735 9.59 14.85 16.88
CA TYR A 735 9.68 14.48 15.47
C TYR A 735 9.20 15.64 14.60
N GLY A 736 9.88 15.90 13.49
CA GLY A 736 9.44 16.83 12.46
C GLY A 736 8.70 16.12 11.33
N PHE A 737 8.06 16.93 10.49
CA PHE A 737 7.49 16.50 9.21
C PHE A 737 7.70 17.60 8.18
N THR A 738 7.89 17.25 6.91
CA THR A 738 8.17 18.24 5.86
C THR A 738 6.91 18.84 5.25
N HIS A 739 5.84 18.06 5.09
CA HIS A 739 4.60 18.47 4.42
C HIS A 739 3.39 18.29 5.34
N ASP A 740 2.54 19.33 5.45
CA ASP A 740 1.24 19.21 6.11
C ASP A 740 0.19 18.64 5.13
N CYS A 741 -0.90 18.12 5.67
CA CYS A 741 -2.07 17.71 4.92
C CYS A 741 -3.33 18.42 5.44
N ALA A 742 -4.35 18.50 4.59
CA ALA A 742 -5.64 19.07 4.99
C ALA A 742 -6.32 18.22 6.09
N SER A 743 -6.26 16.90 5.92
CA SER A 743 -6.62 15.88 6.91
C SER A 743 -5.94 14.56 6.55
N ILE A 744 -5.54 13.77 7.55
CA ILE A 744 -4.96 12.42 7.37
C ILE A 744 -5.88 11.43 6.65
N SER A 745 -7.20 11.66 6.66
CA SER A 745 -8.21 10.85 5.98
C SER A 745 -8.70 11.45 4.66
N THR A 746 -8.04 12.51 4.16
CA THR A 746 -8.44 13.14 2.89
C THR A 746 -8.18 12.19 1.71
N GLY A 747 -9.24 11.84 0.98
CA GLY A 747 -9.14 10.98 -0.20
C GLY A 747 -10.35 10.07 -0.36
N PRO A 748 -10.35 9.18 -1.37
CA PRO A 748 -11.37 8.14 -1.47
C PRO A 748 -11.25 7.17 -0.29
N SER A 749 -12.33 7.00 0.47
CA SER A 749 -12.36 6.15 1.68
C SER A 749 -12.16 4.65 1.39
N LEU A 750 -12.49 4.22 0.18
CA LEU A 750 -12.33 2.85 -0.30
C LEU A 750 -11.74 2.85 -1.70
N SER A 751 -10.87 1.87 -1.98
CA SER A 751 -10.35 1.68 -3.33
C SER A 751 -11.45 1.22 -4.29
N ALA A 752 -11.41 1.75 -5.52
CA ALA A 752 -12.30 1.33 -6.60
C ALA A 752 -12.20 -0.19 -6.87
N TYR A 753 -11.06 -0.82 -6.55
CA TYR A 753 -10.89 -2.26 -6.68
C TYR A 753 -11.90 -3.07 -5.84
N LYS A 754 -12.32 -2.54 -4.69
CA LYS A 754 -13.32 -3.18 -3.82
C LYS A 754 -14.75 -2.94 -4.27
N THR A 755 -15.00 -1.82 -4.97
CA THR A 755 -16.34 -1.46 -5.45
C THR A 755 -16.67 -2.15 -6.78
N LEU A 756 -15.66 -2.57 -7.54
CA LEU A 756 -15.84 -3.34 -8.77
C LEU A 756 -16.12 -4.82 -8.44
N ASP A 757 -17.24 -5.34 -8.92
CA ASP A 757 -17.69 -6.70 -8.61
C ASP A 757 -16.95 -7.76 -9.43
N THR A 758 -16.87 -7.58 -10.75
CA THR A 758 -16.35 -8.61 -11.66
C THR A 758 -14.89 -8.39 -12.04
N MET A 759 -14.21 -9.48 -12.39
CA MET A 759 -12.83 -9.41 -12.92
C MET A 759 -12.75 -8.66 -14.26
N ILE A 760 -13.83 -8.65 -15.05
CA ILE A 760 -13.87 -7.91 -16.32
C ILE A 760 -13.88 -6.41 -16.03
N ASP A 761 -14.71 -5.96 -15.09
CA ASP A 761 -14.78 -4.54 -14.71
C ASP A 761 -13.45 -4.07 -14.12
N LYS A 762 -12.82 -4.90 -13.27
CA LYS A 762 -11.49 -4.63 -12.72
C LYS A 762 -10.42 -4.50 -13.81
N MET A 763 -10.47 -5.37 -14.81
CA MET A 763 -9.53 -5.32 -15.94
C MET A 763 -9.78 -4.07 -16.80
N ASN A 764 -11.03 -3.79 -17.15
CA ASN A 764 -11.39 -2.60 -17.93
C ASN A 764 -10.99 -1.31 -17.21
N GLY A 765 -11.23 -1.21 -15.90
CA GLY A 765 -10.81 -0.06 -15.10
C GLY A 765 -9.29 0.12 -15.06
N GLN A 766 -8.54 -0.98 -14.94
CA GLN A 766 -7.08 -0.94 -14.99
C GLN A 766 -6.56 -0.48 -16.38
N LEU A 767 -7.17 -0.97 -17.46
CA LEU A 767 -6.76 -0.66 -18.83
C LEU A 767 -7.16 0.76 -19.24
N ASP A 768 -8.37 1.22 -18.90
CA ASP A 768 -8.83 2.60 -19.15
C ASP A 768 -7.94 3.62 -18.43
N LEU A 769 -7.57 3.35 -17.18
CA LEU A 769 -6.60 4.18 -16.47
C LEU A 769 -5.24 4.17 -17.18
N GLY A 770 -4.78 3.00 -17.61
CA GLY A 770 -3.55 2.86 -18.39
C GLY A 770 -3.56 3.68 -19.68
N HIS A 771 -4.69 3.77 -20.39
CA HIS A 771 -4.83 4.55 -21.62
C HIS A 771 -4.65 6.05 -21.41
N ARG A 772 -5.07 6.55 -20.25
CA ARG A 772 -4.98 7.97 -19.91
C ARG A 772 -3.59 8.37 -19.43
N LEU A 773 -2.79 7.41 -18.95
CA LEU A 773 -1.48 7.67 -18.35
C LEU A 773 -0.36 7.58 -19.39
N ARG A 774 0.31 8.70 -19.65
CA ARG A 774 1.52 8.77 -20.52
C ARG A 774 2.62 7.78 -20.12
N ALA A 775 2.73 7.46 -18.83
CA ALA A 775 3.77 6.59 -18.28
C ALA A 775 3.48 5.09 -18.45
N VAL A 776 2.27 4.70 -18.86
CA VAL A 776 1.84 3.29 -18.89
C VAL A 776 1.67 2.81 -20.33
N ASP A 777 2.42 1.78 -20.69
CA ASP A 777 2.20 1.03 -21.93
C ASP A 777 1.15 -0.06 -21.68
N VAL A 778 -0.09 0.22 -22.10
CA VAL A 778 -1.24 -0.67 -21.89
C VAL A 778 -1.05 -2.04 -22.54
N ARG A 779 -0.37 -2.12 -23.70
CA ARG A 779 -0.12 -3.40 -24.38
C ARG A 779 0.79 -4.28 -23.54
N LYS A 780 1.84 -3.70 -22.95
CA LYS A 780 2.75 -4.42 -22.03
C LYS A 780 2.01 -4.85 -20.76
N VAL A 781 1.15 -3.99 -20.21
CA VAL A 781 0.33 -4.34 -19.04
C VAL A 781 -0.59 -5.53 -19.34
N ALA A 782 -1.38 -5.46 -20.42
CA ALA A 782 -2.29 -6.52 -20.82
C ALA A 782 -1.55 -7.85 -21.07
N SER A 783 -0.45 -7.81 -21.84
CA SER A 783 0.38 -8.99 -22.11
C SER A 783 0.98 -9.58 -20.83
N SER A 784 1.45 -8.73 -19.91
CA SER A 784 2.01 -9.17 -18.63
C SER A 784 0.95 -9.85 -17.75
N VAL A 785 -0.26 -9.29 -17.65
CA VAL A 785 -1.36 -9.87 -16.86
C VAL A 785 -1.75 -11.26 -17.41
N ILE A 786 -1.88 -11.39 -18.73
CA ILE A 786 -2.23 -12.68 -19.35
C ILE A 786 -1.14 -13.72 -19.09
N ARG A 787 0.13 -13.37 -19.34
CA ARG A 787 1.27 -14.30 -19.24
C ARG A 787 1.60 -14.69 -17.81
N SER A 788 1.56 -13.75 -16.88
CA SER A 788 2.04 -13.94 -15.51
C SER A 788 0.93 -14.33 -14.52
N HIS A 789 -0.34 -14.05 -14.81
CA HIS A 789 -1.46 -14.32 -13.90
C HIS A 789 -2.48 -15.30 -14.50
N PHE A 790 -3.12 -14.96 -15.63
CA PHE A 790 -4.24 -15.77 -16.15
C PHE A 790 -3.81 -17.14 -16.69
N LEU A 791 -2.78 -17.22 -17.53
CA LEU A 791 -2.33 -18.51 -18.10
C LEU A 791 -1.80 -19.48 -17.02
N PRO A 792 -0.98 -19.04 -16.03
CA PRO A 792 -0.59 -19.90 -14.92
C PRO A 792 -1.77 -20.44 -14.10
N ASP A 793 -2.74 -19.60 -13.77
CA ASP A 793 -3.94 -19.99 -13.01
C ASP A 793 -4.81 -20.99 -13.78
N LEU A 794 -5.06 -20.72 -15.07
CA LEU A 794 -5.82 -21.64 -15.94
C LEU A 794 -5.14 -23.01 -16.01
N ARG A 795 -3.83 -23.04 -16.23
CA ARG A 795 -3.05 -24.28 -16.27
C ARG A 795 -3.06 -25.00 -14.92
N GLY A 796 -2.95 -24.26 -13.81
CA GLY A 796 -3.01 -24.80 -12.45
C GLY A 796 -4.36 -25.45 -12.16
N ASN A 797 -5.46 -24.75 -12.46
CA ASN A 797 -6.81 -25.23 -12.25
C ASN A 797 -7.14 -26.43 -13.14
N LEU A 798 -6.69 -26.44 -14.41
CA LEU A 798 -6.87 -27.59 -15.31
C LEU A 798 -6.18 -28.85 -14.78
N ASN A 799 -4.92 -28.70 -14.35
CA ASN A 799 -4.16 -29.80 -13.74
C ASN A 799 -4.81 -30.30 -12.45
N ALA A 800 -5.33 -29.40 -11.61
CA ALA A 800 -6.05 -29.74 -10.40
C ALA A 800 -7.36 -30.47 -10.70
N PHE A 801 -8.13 -30.00 -11.69
CA PHE A 801 -9.39 -30.59 -12.12
C PHE A 801 -9.21 -32.02 -12.64
N ALA A 802 -8.16 -32.29 -13.41
CA ALA A 802 -7.87 -33.64 -13.92
C ALA A 802 -7.44 -34.62 -12.82
N ARG A 803 -6.85 -34.12 -11.72
CA ARG A 803 -6.30 -34.95 -10.61
C ARG A 803 -7.15 -34.92 -9.34
N GLN A 804 -8.34 -34.33 -9.42
CA GLN A 804 -9.14 -34.01 -8.24
C GLN A 804 -9.70 -35.23 -7.50
N LYS A 805 -10.16 -35.01 -6.27
CA LYS A 805 -10.91 -36.00 -5.48
C LYS A 805 -12.40 -35.72 -5.56
N VAL A 806 -13.21 -36.71 -5.19
CA VAL A 806 -14.66 -36.60 -5.10
C VAL A 806 -15.09 -36.65 -3.64
N ARG A 807 -15.85 -35.66 -3.17
CA ARG A 807 -16.24 -35.53 -1.76
C ARG A 807 -17.74 -35.75 -1.57
N CYS A 808 -18.12 -36.50 -0.55
CA CYS A 808 -19.52 -36.61 -0.15
C CYS A 808 -19.98 -35.35 0.59
N LEU A 809 -21.12 -34.78 0.18
CA LEU A 809 -21.71 -33.59 0.82
C LEU A 809 -22.31 -33.90 2.19
N LYS A 810 -22.69 -35.15 2.46
CA LYS A 810 -23.33 -35.59 3.71
C LYS A 810 -22.29 -35.95 4.80
N CYS A 811 -21.37 -36.88 4.52
CA CYS A 811 -20.38 -37.34 5.51
C CYS A 811 -19.01 -36.67 5.38
N GLY A 812 -18.76 -35.94 4.27
CA GLY A 812 -17.49 -35.27 4.03
C GLY A 812 -16.33 -36.17 3.58
N HIS A 813 -16.54 -37.49 3.46
CA HIS A 813 -15.49 -38.41 3.01
C HIS A 813 -15.06 -38.09 1.58
N SER A 814 -13.76 -38.17 1.30
CA SER A 814 -13.18 -37.85 -0.01
C SER A 814 -12.58 -39.10 -0.65
N TYR A 815 -13.14 -39.50 -1.77
CA TYR A 815 -12.67 -40.61 -2.59
C TYR A 815 -11.67 -40.12 -3.64
N ARG A 816 -10.64 -40.92 -3.92
CA ARG A 816 -9.72 -40.64 -5.04
C ARG A 816 -10.40 -40.75 -6.41
N ARG A 817 -11.43 -41.58 -6.53
CA ARG A 817 -12.23 -41.80 -7.75
C ARG A 817 -13.71 -41.82 -7.38
N MET A 818 -14.58 -41.46 -8.33
CA MET A 818 -16.02 -41.60 -8.15
C MET A 818 -16.37 -43.07 -7.90
N PRO A 819 -17.06 -43.41 -6.79
CA PRO A 819 -17.66 -44.73 -6.62
C PRO A 819 -18.61 -45.03 -7.79
N ILE A 820 -18.54 -46.24 -8.35
CA ILE A 820 -19.38 -46.67 -9.48
C ILE A 820 -20.88 -46.54 -9.14
N ALA A 821 -21.23 -46.70 -7.86
CA ALA A 821 -22.60 -46.54 -7.36
C ALA A 821 -23.17 -45.11 -7.48
N GLY A 822 -22.37 -44.11 -7.86
CA GLY A 822 -22.80 -42.70 -7.99
C GLY A 822 -23.11 -41.99 -6.66
N LYS A 823 -23.18 -42.73 -5.55
CA LYS A 823 -23.47 -42.25 -4.20
C LYS A 823 -22.35 -42.61 -3.24
N CYS A 824 -22.33 -41.96 -2.09
CA CYS A 824 -21.34 -42.26 -1.05
C CYS A 824 -21.53 -43.67 -0.47
N ILE A 825 -20.52 -44.52 -0.68
CA ILE A 825 -20.41 -45.89 -0.18
C ILE A 825 -19.75 -45.99 1.20
N GLN A 826 -19.59 -44.86 1.91
CA GLN A 826 -19.06 -44.89 3.26
C GLN A 826 -20.13 -45.46 4.17
N GLN A 827 -19.80 -46.43 5.01
CA GLN A 827 -20.70 -46.90 6.06
C GLN A 827 -21.20 -45.70 6.86
N SER A 828 -22.51 -45.56 7.00
CA SER A 828 -23.08 -44.53 7.86
C SER A 828 -22.53 -44.79 9.27
N LYS A 829 -21.94 -43.75 9.86
CA LYS A 829 -21.72 -43.76 11.29
C LYS A 829 -23.08 -43.54 11.93
N ALA A 830 -23.91 -44.57 11.96
CA ALA A 830 -25.03 -44.57 12.87
C ALA A 830 -24.44 -44.33 14.27
N SER A 831 -24.96 -43.31 14.95
CA SER A 831 -24.84 -43.20 16.39
C SER A 831 -25.21 -44.56 16.97
N ASN A 832 -24.28 -45.23 17.64
CA ASN A 832 -24.58 -46.40 18.45
C ASN A 832 -25.51 -45.96 19.59
N ALA A 833 -26.79 -45.82 19.27
CA ALA A 833 -27.86 -45.85 20.25
C ALA A 833 -27.95 -47.30 20.74
N GLY A 834 -27.48 -47.53 21.96
CA GLY A 834 -28.08 -48.52 22.86
C GLY A 834 -27.51 -49.94 22.94
N PHE A 835 -26.93 -50.56 21.92
CA PHE A 835 -26.79 -52.05 21.95
C PHE A 835 -25.39 -52.67 21.72
N GLY A 836 -24.31 -51.88 21.84
CA GLY A 836 -22.94 -52.39 21.64
C GLY A 836 -22.44 -53.40 22.70
N SER A 837 -23.12 -53.56 23.84
CA SER A 837 -22.71 -54.47 24.92
C SER A 837 -23.25 -55.90 24.80
N LEU A 838 -24.08 -56.20 23.80
CA LEU A 838 -24.81 -57.48 23.66
C LEU A 838 -24.37 -58.34 22.45
N GLY A 839 -23.29 -57.98 21.76
CA GLY A 839 -22.72 -58.85 20.71
C GLY A 839 -23.58 -59.06 19.46
N ILE A 840 -24.73 -58.40 19.34
CA ILE A 840 -25.61 -58.49 18.15
C ILE A 840 -25.14 -57.45 17.12
N SER A 841 -24.34 -57.88 16.16
CA SER A 841 -24.11 -57.08 14.95
C SER A 841 -25.39 -57.12 14.10
N LYS A 842 -26.16 -56.02 14.05
CA LYS A 842 -27.16 -55.88 12.99
C LYS A 842 -26.41 -55.84 11.65
N SER A 843 -26.47 -56.96 10.94
CA SER A 843 -26.05 -57.11 9.55
C SER A 843 -27.00 -56.32 8.64
N GLN A 844 -26.69 -55.03 8.46
CA GLN A 844 -26.88 -54.24 7.23
C GLN A 844 -26.44 -52.82 7.58
N GLY A 845 -25.16 -52.53 7.35
CA GLY A 845 -24.62 -51.19 7.53
C GLY A 845 -25.19 -50.27 6.45
N ASP A 846 -26.17 -49.45 6.81
CA ASP A 846 -26.69 -48.40 5.94
C ASP A 846 -25.50 -47.60 5.38
N LEU A 847 -25.34 -47.60 4.06
CA LEU A 847 -24.37 -46.74 3.40
C LEU A 847 -24.85 -45.29 3.52
N CYS A 848 -23.91 -44.34 3.61
CA CYS A 848 -24.22 -42.92 3.76
C CYS A 848 -25.21 -42.43 2.71
N ASN A 849 -25.10 -42.95 1.47
CA ASN A 849 -25.94 -42.65 0.31
C ASN A 849 -26.03 -41.15 -0.03
N GLY A 850 -25.12 -40.34 0.51
CA GLY A 850 -25.07 -38.90 0.25
C GLY A 850 -24.52 -38.61 -1.15
N ASN A 851 -24.98 -37.48 -1.70
CA ASN A 851 -24.52 -36.97 -2.98
C ASN A 851 -23.01 -36.69 -2.94
N LEU A 852 -22.38 -36.93 -4.08
CA LEU A 852 -20.95 -36.76 -4.30
C LEU A 852 -20.73 -35.53 -5.17
N ALA A 853 -19.75 -34.72 -4.80
CA ALA A 853 -19.39 -33.50 -5.52
C ALA A 853 -17.89 -33.51 -5.86
N LEU A 854 -17.58 -33.00 -7.04
CA LEU A 854 -16.21 -32.70 -7.44
C LEU A 854 -15.61 -31.63 -6.51
N THR A 855 -14.32 -31.76 -6.21
CA THR A 855 -13.63 -30.79 -5.34
C THR A 855 -13.22 -29.53 -6.08
N VAL A 856 -13.01 -29.62 -7.39
CA VAL A 856 -12.78 -28.52 -8.32
C VAL A 856 -13.87 -28.55 -9.38
N SER A 857 -14.68 -27.49 -9.47
CA SER A 857 -15.74 -27.40 -10.48
C SER A 857 -15.16 -26.99 -11.84
N GLU A 858 -15.85 -27.35 -12.92
CA GLU A 858 -15.49 -26.89 -14.28
C GLU A 858 -15.48 -25.36 -14.37
N GLY A 859 -16.41 -24.69 -13.67
CA GLY A 859 -16.47 -23.23 -13.60
C GLY A 859 -15.18 -22.59 -13.06
N ALA A 860 -14.47 -23.25 -12.14
CA ALA A 860 -13.19 -22.75 -11.63
C ALA A 860 -12.09 -22.78 -12.71
N VAL A 861 -12.12 -23.78 -13.60
CA VAL A 861 -11.19 -23.88 -14.74
C VAL A 861 -11.51 -22.82 -15.80
N ARG A 862 -12.79 -22.57 -16.10
CA ARG A 862 -13.19 -21.62 -17.14
C ARG A 862 -13.20 -20.15 -16.69
N LYS A 863 -12.98 -19.87 -15.41
CA LYS A 863 -13.13 -18.54 -14.77
C LYS A 863 -12.50 -17.39 -15.56
N TYR A 864 -11.28 -17.57 -16.07
CA TYR A 864 -10.51 -16.50 -16.74
C TYR A 864 -10.54 -16.56 -18.27
N ILE A 865 -11.17 -17.56 -18.89
CA ILE A 865 -11.19 -17.69 -20.35
C ILE A 865 -11.93 -16.50 -20.98
N LYS A 866 -13.12 -16.18 -20.48
CA LYS A 866 -13.92 -15.04 -20.96
C LYS A 866 -13.17 -13.71 -20.82
N VAL A 867 -12.49 -13.52 -19.68
CA VAL A 867 -11.70 -12.31 -19.41
C VAL A 867 -10.53 -12.22 -20.38
N THR A 868 -9.84 -13.32 -20.63
CA THR A 868 -8.69 -13.36 -21.54
C THR A 868 -9.13 -13.08 -22.99
N GLN A 869 -10.23 -13.70 -23.44
CA GLN A 869 -10.81 -13.45 -24.76
C GLN A 869 -11.21 -11.98 -24.92
N HIS A 870 -11.90 -11.41 -23.92
CA HIS A 870 -12.28 -10.00 -23.92
C HIS A 870 -11.07 -9.06 -24.06
N VAL A 871 -9.96 -9.35 -23.37
CA VAL A 871 -8.73 -8.55 -23.49
C VAL A 871 -8.08 -8.73 -24.87
N MET A 872 -8.08 -9.94 -25.43
CA MET A 872 -7.53 -10.22 -26.76
C MET A 872 -8.36 -9.59 -27.89
N GLU A 873 -9.69 -9.56 -27.76
CA GLU A 873 -10.60 -8.98 -28.76
C GLU A 873 -10.52 -7.47 -28.79
N ASN A 874 -10.41 -6.83 -27.61
CA ASN A 874 -10.36 -5.38 -27.50
C ASN A 874 -8.95 -4.80 -27.63
N MET A 875 -7.89 -5.63 -27.68
CA MET A 875 -6.51 -5.16 -27.80
C MET A 875 -5.71 -5.90 -28.86
N VAL A 876 -5.02 -5.14 -29.71
CA VAL A 876 -4.01 -5.66 -30.64
C VAL A 876 -2.76 -6.06 -29.83
N LEU A 877 -2.78 -7.28 -29.29
CA LEU A 877 -1.62 -7.88 -28.64
C LEU A 877 -0.59 -8.30 -29.69
N ILE A 878 0.69 -8.01 -29.43
CA ILE A 878 1.78 -8.42 -30.33
C ILE A 878 1.84 -9.96 -30.29
N PRO A 879 1.71 -10.65 -31.43
CA PRO A 879 1.90 -12.09 -31.48
C PRO A 879 3.31 -12.41 -30.98
N THR A 880 3.45 -13.38 -30.08
CA THR A 880 4.77 -13.87 -29.69
C THR A 880 5.52 -14.27 -30.96
N PRO A 881 6.77 -13.80 -31.16
CA PRO A 881 7.56 -14.29 -32.28
C PRO A 881 7.58 -15.80 -32.16
N ASN A 882 7.11 -16.47 -33.22
CA ASN A 882 7.21 -17.92 -33.33
C ASN A 882 8.69 -18.26 -33.13
N LYS A 883 9.05 -18.70 -31.91
CA LYS A 883 10.17 -19.62 -31.78
C LYS A 883 9.68 -20.87 -32.51
N MET A 884 9.95 -20.92 -33.82
CA MET A 884 9.82 -22.15 -34.58
C MET A 884 10.49 -23.22 -33.75
N SER A 885 9.67 -24.18 -33.34
CA SER A 885 10.11 -25.50 -32.95
C SER A 885 10.91 -26.05 -34.11
N ASN A 886 12.23 -25.85 -34.09
CA ASN A 886 13.15 -26.81 -34.68
C ASN A 886 13.12 -28.03 -33.77
N GLY A 887 12.10 -28.86 -33.99
CA GLY A 887 12.01 -30.24 -33.51
C GLY A 887 12.27 -31.17 -34.68
#